data_AF-A2EFC1-F1
#
_entry.id   AF-A2EFC1-F1
#
_cell.length_a   1.000
_cell.length_b   1.000
_cell.length_c   1.000
_cell.angle_alpha   90.00
_cell.angle_beta   90.00
_cell.angle_gamma   90.00
#
_symmetry.space_group_name_H-M   'P 1'
#
loop_
_entity.id
_entity.type
_entity.pdbx_description
1 polymer ?
#
loop_
_entity_poly.entity_id
_entity_poly.type
_entity_poly.pdbx_seq_one_letter_code
_entity_poly.pdbx_strand_id
1 'polypeptide(L)'
;MQTFSLYSPINCQILHPVTFKRYGMAIIQFSSDKDRELVLSRESQVKTESQLIIGRPQYDFEILSFEDEEKFPEVIVTPPSACYSDQLQFQYFYDFEIKYLDQSFKVNSFLASSLSNKISAQLQNNMNSLSIQSNVHMKGPFNLVCQSLMGNEITITSENAIFLLLCAKDLEMSQLTDACMEFVTDMSDFDLMFRFASDLCTNGLDYSHHVDYITEHFNTLKDETQFKSLPLQMVYDILTKLPAETKDTSNFADWLLSFLGENAEARARLVNFLPFTKIEAKSIRNILSRIGVNMNTLKTSLINIVDHGFEGLDDGPTATIKCPYSHSDPDSGIFSALSKRNGCKASKIIEVSSTSDIWMVIDPSWNKSWVSASIPDMWIMFDLDARKNPKQPFRRLQVKSYTLRTALSGEMGHLKSWVLEGANDPNDQWTVLHNQPKCSVLRGPGKSHTFDTSNSKPFRYIRLRMTGKNWADSESLCLQCIEFFGEVFYGEDQEKKEIIKYDPGKEWNGYFDWLKRFSEGNPIFAGEIAIDCASSASNIVDSGWNGYWRSPDTPNSFVIFKFPNMSVSIDMYFMQTYSGSGNCYPQTWVVEGSNDGLKWDFIDQKSKVTNLKGSGKGGLFACKPSERFKMIRIKQNGENNAGQHSFMLSHVEFYGRLFLFQ
;
A
#
# COMPACT_ATOMS: atom_id res chain seq x y z
N MET A 1 -4.01 -52.38 -62.09
CA MET A 1 -5.33 -51.70 -62.15
C MET A 1 -6.39 -52.49 -61.36
N GLN A 2 -6.21 -52.78 -60.06
CA GLN A 2 -7.25 -53.49 -59.28
C GLN A 2 -7.29 -53.16 -57.78
N THR A 3 -6.84 -51.96 -57.37
CA THR A 3 -6.85 -51.53 -55.95
C THR A 3 -7.42 -50.13 -55.74
N PHE A 4 -8.37 -49.70 -56.57
CA PHE A 4 -9.28 -48.61 -56.26
C PHE A 4 -10.70 -48.98 -56.70
N SER A 5 -11.38 -49.80 -55.92
CA SER A 5 -12.82 -50.04 -56.09
C SER A 5 -13.63 -49.91 -54.78
N LEU A 6 -13.02 -49.43 -53.69
CA LEU A 6 -13.72 -49.24 -52.42
C LEU A 6 -13.80 -47.78 -51.93
N TYR A 7 -13.23 -46.83 -52.67
CA TYR A 7 -13.58 -45.41 -52.53
C TYR A 7 -13.84 -44.84 -53.92
N SER A 8 -15.11 -44.53 -54.18
CA SER A 8 -15.45 -43.68 -55.31
C SER A 8 -14.77 -42.32 -55.09
N PRO A 9 -14.29 -41.62 -56.15
CA PRO A 9 -13.81 -40.22 -56.06
C PRO A 9 -14.85 -39.23 -55.50
N ILE A 10 -16.04 -39.71 -55.13
CA ILE A 10 -17.13 -39.00 -54.47
C ILE A 10 -16.79 -38.61 -53.01
N ASN A 11 -15.89 -39.32 -52.32
CA ASN A 11 -15.64 -39.09 -50.88
C ASN A 11 -14.34 -38.33 -50.54
N CYS A 12 -13.56 -37.96 -51.55
CA CYS A 12 -12.42 -37.07 -51.38
C CYS A 12 -12.19 -36.26 -52.65
N GLN A 13 -11.96 -34.97 -52.51
CA GLN A 13 -11.64 -34.06 -53.59
C GLN A 13 -10.14 -33.75 -53.56
N ILE A 14 -9.43 -34.04 -54.66
CA ILE A 14 -8.07 -33.52 -54.84
C ILE A 14 -8.20 -32.03 -55.11
N LEU A 15 -7.93 -31.20 -54.12
CA LEU A 15 -7.92 -29.75 -54.29
C LEU A 15 -6.75 -29.33 -55.16
N HIS A 16 -5.58 -29.97 -54.99
CA HIS A 16 -4.41 -29.73 -55.83
C HIS A 16 -3.57 -30.98 -56.09
N PRO A 17 -3.33 -31.34 -57.37
CA PRO A 17 -2.44 -32.44 -57.73
C PRO A 17 -0.96 -32.02 -57.67
N VAL A 18 -0.06 -33.00 -57.55
CA VAL A 18 1.38 -32.79 -57.76
C VAL A 18 1.60 -32.33 -59.21
N THR A 19 2.31 -31.21 -59.42
CA THR A 19 2.60 -30.68 -60.76
C THR A 19 4.10 -30.49 -60.96
N PHE A 20 4.55 -30.36 -62.21
CA PHE A 20 5.95 -30.01 -62.51
C PHE A 20 6.40 -28.69 -61.87
N LYS A 21 5.47 -27.80 -61.50
CA LYS A 21 5.76 -26.53 -60.80
C LYS A 21 5.63 -26.63 -59.28
N ARG A 22 5.18 -27.76 -58.73
CA ARG A 22 4.98 -28.06 -57.30
C ARG A 22 5.22 -29.55 -57.05
N TYR A 23 6.48 -29.91 -56.88
CA TYR A 23 6.90 -31.28 -56.61
C TYR A 23 6.79 -31.55 -55.10
N GLY A 24 6.04 -32.60 -54.71
CA GLY A 24 6.09 -33.14 -53.35
C GLY A 24 4.83 -33.03 -52.49
N MET A 25 3.81 -32.25 -52.86
CA MET A 25 2.59 -32.14 -52.06
C MET A 25 1.31 -32.16 -52.92
N ALA A 26 0.35 -32.98 -52.54
CA ALA A 26 -1.04 -32.93 -53.03
C ALA A 26 -1.98 -32.63 -51.87
N ILE A 27 -2.91 -31.69 -52.05
CA ILE A 27 -3.92 -31.37 -51.04
C ILE A 27 -5.18 -32.16 -51.37
N ILE A 28 -5.59 -33.02 -50.46
CA ILE A 28 -6.80 -33.85 -50.58
C ILE A 28 -7.77 -33.44 -49.47
N GLN A 29 -8.96 -33.02 -49.85
CA GLN A 29 -10.07 -32.77 -48.94
C GLN A 29 -10.92 -34.03 -48.84
N PHE A 30 -11.19 -34.50 -47.63
CA PHE A 30 -12.09 -35.63 -47.40
C PHE A 30 -13.50 -35.10 -47.10
N SER A 31 -14.52 -35.86 -47.50
CA SER A 31 -15.93 -35.48 -47.29
C SER A 31 -16.34 -35.56 -45.80
N SER A 32 -15.60 -36.28 -44.96
CA SER A 32 -15.77 -36.31 -43.51
C SER A 32 -14.48 -36.72 -42.77
N ASP A 33 -14.35 -36.37 -41.49
CA ASP A 33 -13.21 -36.79 -40.64
C ASP A 33 -13.12 -38.32 -40.50
N LYS A 34 -14.28 -38.99 -40.52
CA LYS A 34 -14.37 -40.46 -40.45
C LYS A 34 -13.77 -41.13 -41.68
N ASP A 35 -13.93 -40.52 -42.86
CA ASP A 35 -13.33 -41.02 -44.10
C ASP A 35 -11.81 -40.81 -44.10
N ARG A 36 -11.33 -39.69 -43.56
CA ARG A 36 -9.89 -39.41 -43.39
C ARG A 36 -9.23 -40.46 -42.48
N GLU A 37 -9.82 -40.75 -41.31
CA GLU A 37 -9.27 -41.73 -40.37
C GLU A 37 -9.30 -43.17 -40.90
N LEU A 38 -10.34 -43.54 -41.65
CA LEU A 38 -10.47 -44.86 -42.26
C LEU A 38 -9.40 -45.10 -43.35
N VAL A 39 -8.97 -44.03 -44.04
CA VAL A 39 -7.89 -44.08 -45.02
C VAL A 39 -6.51 -44.20 -44.34
N LEU A 40 -6.24 -43.37 -43.33
CA LEU A 40 -4.97 -43.39 -42.58
C LEU A 40 -4.76 -44.69 -41.78
N SER A 41 -5.82 -45.26 -41.22
CA SER A 41 -5.74 -46.51 -40.44
C SER A 41 -5.41 -47.74 -41.30
N ARG A 42 -5.72 -47.73 -42.60
CA ARG A 42 -5.44 -48.86 -43.50
C ARG A 42 -4.00 -48.92 -44.00
N GLU A 43 -3.30 -47.79 -44.12
CA GLU A 43 -1.86 -47.78 -44.43
C GLU A 43 -1.03 -48.46 -43.32
N SER A 44 -1.47 -48.37 -42.05
CA SER A 44 -0.75 -48.97 -40.92
C SER A 44 -0.79 -50.51 -40.86
N GLN A 45 -1.69 -51.17 -41.61
CA GLN A 45 -1.93 -52.61 -41.51
C GLN A 45 -1.29 -53.45 -42.63
N VAL A 46 -0.71 -52.82 -43.67
CA VAL A 46 -0.18 -53.54 -44.84
C VAL A 46 1.34 -53.33 -44.93
N LYS A 47 2.12 -54.37 -44.59
CA LYS A 47 3.60 -54.39 -44.61
C LYS A 47 4.23 -54.42 -46.02
N THR A 48 3.46 -54.13 -47.07
CA THR A 48 3.93 -54.13 -48.46
C THR A 48 3.36 -52.92 -49.17
N GLU A 49 4.20 -51.91 -49.42
CA GLU A 49 4.04 -50.81 -50.39
C GLU A 49 2.60 -50.33 -50.68
N SER A 50 1.73 -50.19 -49.68
CA SER A 50 0.46 -49.52 -49.89
C SER A 50 0.67 -48.02 -49.72
N GLN A 51 1.43 -47.42 -50.64
CA GLN A 51 1.41 -45.97 -50.82
C GLN A 51 0.01 -45.58 -51.25
N LEU A 52 -0.57 -44.53 -50.67
CA LEU A 52 -1.76 -43.90 -51.20
C LEU A 52 -1.50 -43.41 -52.64
N ILE A 53 -1.84 -44.21 -53.66
CA ILE A 53 -1.64 -43.84 -55.07
C ILE A 53 -2.81 -42.96 -55.53
N ILE A 54 -2.61 -41.64 -55.51
CA ILE A 54 -3.54 -40.70 -56.12
C ILE A 54 -3.31 -40.72 -57.63
N GLY A 55 -4.27 -41.22 -58.41
CA GLY A 55 -4.22 -41.11 -59.86
C GLY A 55 -4.13 -39.64 -60.27
N ARG A 56 -3.11 -39.26 -61.06
CA ARG A 56 -3.04 -37.91 -61.64
C ARG A 56 -4.34 -37.65 -62.42
N PRO A 57 -4.96 -36.46 -62.30
CA PRO A 57 -6.07 -36.11 -63.19
C PRO A 57 -5.59 -36.25 -64.64
N GLN A 58 -6.43 -36.85 -65.49
CA GLN A 58 -6.21 -36.90 -66.94
C GLN A 58 -6.15 -35.47 -67.47
N TYR A 59 -4.96 -34.91 -67.52
CA TYR A 59 -4.63 -33.85 -68.47
C TYR A 59 -3.93 -34.52 -69.64
N ASP A 60 -4.24 -34.08 -70.86
CA ASP A 60 -3.47 -34.42 -72.05
C ASP A 60 -2.04 -33.90 -71.84
N PHE A 61 -1.19 -34.77 -71.32
CA PHE A 61 0.25 -34.56 -71.31
C PHE A 61 0.72 -34.79 -72.74
N GLU A 62 0.94 -33.70 -73.49
CA GLU A 62 1.88 -33.76 -74.61
C GLU A 62 3.24 -34.17 -74.05
N ILE A 63 3.53 -35.46 -74.24
CA ILE A 63 4.83 -36.13 -74.34
C ILE A 63 6.01 -35.29 -73.83
N LEU A 64 6.44 -35.58 -72.59
CA LEU A 64 7.86 -35.56 -72.26
C LEU A 64 8.26 -37.01 -72.01
N SER A 65 8.81 -37.63 -73.04
CA SER A 65 9.46 -38.93 -72.97
C SER A 65 10.69 -38.82 -72.06
N PHE A 66 10.61 -39.44 -70.89
CA PHE A 66 11.82 -39.86 -70.18
C PHE A 66 12.02 -41.32 -70.56
N GLU A 67 12.91 -41.55 -71.51
CA GLU A 67 13.49 -42.86 -71.70
C GLU A 67 14.39 -43.18 -70.50
N ASP A 68 14.35 -44.44 -70.12
CA ASP A 68 15.15 -45.15 -69.11
C ASP A 68 14.66 -45.19 -67.65
N GLU A 69 14.66 -46.45 -67.20
CA GLU A 69 14.21 -46.97 -65.92
C GLU A 69 15.04 -46.43 -64.75
N GLU A 70 14.55 -45.41 -64.05
CA GLU A 70 15.01 -45.13 -62.69
C GLU A 70 13.89 -45.39 -61.69
N LYS A 71 14.09 -46.43 -60.87
CA LYS A 71 13.27 -46.73 -59.71
C LYS A 71 13.23 -45.50 -58.79
N PHE A 72 12.03 -45.01 -58.50
CA PHE A 72 11.83 -44.06 -57.40
C PHE A 72 12.39 -44.66 -56.11
N PRO A 73 13.19 -43.94 -55.33
CA PRO A 73 13.62 -44.44 -54.03
C PRO A 73 12.41 -44.51 -53.10
N GLU A 74 12.24 -45.67 -52.45
CA GLU A 74 11.39 -45.77 -51.28
C GLU A 74 11.99 -44.91 -50.17
N VAL A 75 11.14 -44.08 -49.56
CA VAL A 75 11.46 -43.17 -48.45
C VAL A 75 12.22 -41.91 -48.87
N ILE A 76 11.60 -40.75 -48.61
CA ILE A 76 12.21 -39.41 -48.73
C ILE A 76 13.30 -39.32 -47.66
N VAL A 77 14.49 -39.80 -47.99
CA VAL A 77 15.73 -39.43 -47.31
C VAL A 77 16.29 -38.23 -48.08
N THR A 78 16.73 -37.20 -47.36
CA THR A 78 17.51 -36.09 -47.92
C THR A 78 18.59 -36.67 -48.84
N PRO A 79 18.61 -36.38 -50.16
CA PRO A 79 19.60 -36.98 -51.03
C PRO A 79 21.00 -36.56 -50.58
N PRO A 80 21.94 -37.50 -50.40
CA PRO A 80 23.29 -37.17 -49.98
C PRO A 80 23.93 -36.25 -51.02
N SER A 81 24.85 -35.39 -50.55
CA SER A 81 25.53 -34.38 -51.35
C SER A 81 26.48 -34.91 -52.44
N ALA A 82 26.32 -36.17 -52.82
CA ALA A 82 27.06 -36.82 -53.91
C ALA A 82 26.16 -37.22 -55.10
N CYS A 83 24.82 -37.16 -54.98
CA CYS A 83 23.88 -37.54 -56.05
C CYS A 83 23.55 -36.38 -57.02
N TYR A 84 24.57 -35.57 -57.38
CA TYR A 84 24.41 -34.29 -58.09
C TYR A 84 24.83 -34.34 -59.57
N SER A 85 24.00 -34.91 -60.44
CA SER A 85 24.23 -34.80 -61.90
C SER A 85 23.16 -34.04 -62.68
N ASP A 86 22.01 -33.68 -62.08
CA ASP A 86 20.95 -32.95 -62.80
C ASP A 86 20.45 -31.70 -62.02
N GLN A 87 20.91 -30.52 -62.43
CA GLN A 87 20.68 -29.24 -61.72
C GLN A 87 19.21 -28.80 -61.70
N LEU A 88 18.37 -29.29 -62.63
CA LEU A 88 16.96 -28.91 -62.75
C LEU A 88 16.08 -29.61 -61.71
N GLN A 89 16.20 -30.93 -61.56
CA GLN A 89 15.42 -31.69 -60.57
C GLN A 89 15.71 -31.23 -59.13
N PHE A 90 16.96 -30.84 -58.86
CA PHE A 90 17.36 -30.26 -57.57
C PHE A 90 16.69 -28.91 -57.29
N GLN A 91 16.54 -28.02 -58.29
CA GLN A 91 15.80 -26.77 -58.12
C GLN A 91 14.30 -26.99 -57.85
N TYR A 92 13.71 -28.08 -58.37
CA TYR A 92 12.32 -28.42 -58.13
C TYR A 92 12.06 -29.04 -56.74
N PHE A 93 13.09 -29.62 -56.10
CA PHE A 93 12.99 -30.11 -54.73
C PHE A 93 12.86 -28.98 -53.71
N TYR A 94 13.45 -27.82 -53.99
CA TYR A 94 13.36 -26.61 -53.17
C TYR A 94 12.29 -25.64 -53.72
N ASP A 95 11.04 -26.04 -53.60
CA ASP A 95 9.86 -25.41 -54.20
C ASP A 95 9.23 -24.30 -53.34
N PHE A 96 9.74 -24.04 -52.13
CA PHE A 96 9.24 -23.02 -51.22
C PHE A 96 10.33 -22.05 -50.77
N GLU A 97 10.03 -20.75 -50.74
CA GLU A 97 10.97 -19.69 -50.38
C GLU A 97 10.63 -19.06 -49.03
N ILE A 98 11.60 -19.01 -48.12
CA ILE A 98 11.52 -18.27 -46.87
C ILE A 98 12.38 -17.03 -46.98
N LYS A 99 11.75 -15.86 -46.90
CA LYS A 99 12.41 -14.56 -46.94
C LYS A 99 12.73 -14.15 -45.51
N TYR A 100 13.99 -13.86 -45.23
CA TYR A 100 14.48 -13.45 -43.94
C TYR A 100 15.45 -12.28 -44.12
N LEU A 101 15.08 -11.12 -43.56
CA LEU A 101 15.73 -9.84 -43.86
C LEU A 101 15.80 -9.62 -45.39
N ASP A 102 17.00 -9.32 -45.91
CA ASP A 102 17.24 -9.13 -47.35
C ASP A 102 17.67 -10.42 -48.07
N GLN A 103 17.55 -11.59 -47.42
CA GLN A 103 17.98 -12.88 -47.94
C GLN A 103 16.79 -13.83 -48.17
N SER A 104 16.92 -14.66 -49.20
CA SER A 104 15.96 -15.70 -49.54
C SER A 104 16.59 -17.08 -49.36
N PHE A 105 15.89 -17.95 -48.63
CA PHE A 105 16.28 -19.34 -48.41
C PHE A 105 15.24 -20.25 -49.05
N LYS A 106 15.68 -21.31 -49.74
CA LYS A 106 14.76 -22.27 -50.33
C LYS A 106 14.73 -23.56 -49.53
N VAL A 107 13.53 -24.09 -49.32
CA VAL A 107 13.25 -25.36 -48.63
C VAL A 107 12.24 -26.17 -49.44
N ASN A 108 12.10 -27.45 -49.12
CA ASN A 108 11.05 -28.29 -49.66
C ASN A 108 9.74 -28.03 -48.90
N SER A 109 8.66 -27.71 -49.62
CA SER A 109 7.35 -27.35 -49.07
C SER A 109 6.74 -28.47 -48.21
N PHE A 110 6.90 -29.73 -48.63
CA PHE A 110 6.37 -30.90 -47.94
C PHE A 110 7.08 -31.12 -46.59
N LEU A 111 8.42 -31.20 -46.60
CA LEU A 111 9.20 -31.36 -45.36
C LEU A 111 8.99 -30.17 -44.42
N ALA A 112 9.06 -28.95 -44.94
CA ALA A 112 8.88 -27.75 -44.13
C ALA A 112 7.47 -27.67 -43.52
N SER A 113 6.42 -28.02 -44.26
CA SER A 113 5.04 -28.02 -43.73
C SER A 113 4.77 -29.11 -42.69
N SER A 114 5.52 -30.22 -42.72
CA SER A 114 5.43 -31.26 -41.69
C SER A 114 6.02 -30.82 -40.34
N LEU A 115 6.92 -29.83 -40.36
CA LEU A 115 7.69 -29.36 -39.21
C LEU A 115 7.37 -27.92 -38.79
N SER A 116 6.56 -27.19 -39.58
CA SER A 116 6.13 -25.81 -39.33
C SER A 116 4.63 -25.67 -39.59
N ASN A 117 3.89 -25.39 -38.51
CA ASN A 117 2.45 -25.16 -38.61
C ASN A 117 2.12 -23.91 -39.45
N LYS A 118 2.96 -22.87 -39.35
CA LYS A 118 2.78 -21.64 -40.12
C LYS A 118 2.95 -21.87 -41.62
N ILE A 119 3.96 -22.65 -42.03
CA ILE A 119 4.16 -23.00 -43.45
C ILE A 119 3.00 -23.89 -43.94
N SER A 120 2.58 -24.87 -43.14
CA SER A 120 1.41 -25.71 -43.43
C SER A 120 0.14 -24.87 -43.65
N ALA A 121 -0.15 -23.94 -42.74
CA ALA A 121 -1.30 -23.04 -42.82
C ALA A 121 -1.20 -22.09 -44.03
N GLN A 122 -0.01 -21.57 -44.34
CA GLN A 122 0.22 -20.71 -45.51
C GLN A 122 -0.08 -21.46 -46.81
N LEU A 123 0.38 -22.71 -46.92
CA LEU A 123 0.14 -23.55 -48.10
C LEU A 123 -1.33 -23.95 -48.23
N GLN A 124 -2.07 -24.12 -47.13
CA GLN A 124 -3.50 -24.41 -47.14
C GLN A 124 -4.36 -23.18 -47.50
N ASN A 125 -4.02 -22.01 -46.94
CA ASN A 125 -4.86 -20.81 -47.05
C ASN A 125 -4.54 -19.94 -48.26
N ASN A 126 -3.28 -19.88 -48.69
CA ASN A 126 -2.86 -19.02 -49.78
C ASN A 126 -2.10 -19.82 -50.84
N MET A 127 -2.87 -20.65 -51.52
CA MET A 127 -2.37 -21.72 -52.38
C MET A 127 -1.54 -21.24 -53.57
N ASN A 128 -1.39 -19.94 -53.84
CA ASN A 128 -0.53 -19.41 -54.91
C ASN A 128 0.79 -18.80 -54.40
N SER A 129 0.94 -18.59 -53.09
CA SER A 129 2.15 -18.01 -52.50
C SER A 129 3.10 -19.12 -52.07
N LEU A 130 4.09 -19.44 -52.90
CA LEU A 130 5.21 -20.33 -52.56
C LEU A 130 6.33 -19.62 -51.79
N SER A 131 5.95 -18.60 -51.02
CA SER A 131 6.88 -17.90 -50.17
C SER A 131 6.24 -17.43 -48.88
N ILE A 132 7.05 -17.33 -47.83
CA ILE A 132 6.70 -16.72 -46.55
C ILE A 132 7.79 -15.75 -46.11
N GLN A 133 7.38 -14.64 -45.50
CA GLN A 133 8.30 -13.71 -44.85
C GLN A 133 8.43 -14.07 -43.37
N SER A 134 9.65 -14.26 -42.89
CA SER A 134 9.92 -14.34 -41.46
C SER A 134 9.85 -12.94 -40.84
N ASN A 135 9.23 -12.85 -39.66
CA ASN A 135 9.14 -11.62 -38.89
C ASN A 135 10.34 -11.42 -37.95
N VAL A 136 11.33 -12.31 -37.99
CA VAL A 136 12.52 -12.19 -37.14
C VAL A 136 13.48 -11.15 -37.73
N HIS A 137 13.78 -10.12 -36.94
CA HIS A 137 14.69 -9.03 -37.34
C HIS A 137 16.12 -9.19 -36.80
N MET A 138 16.34 -10.12 -35.86
CA MET A 138 17.65 -10.43 -35.30
C MET A 138 18.50 -11.15 -36.34
N LYS A 139 19.74 -10.71 -36.60
CA LYS A 139 20.72 -11.39 -37.48
C LYS A 139 21.20 -12.70 -36.85
N GLY A 140 21.22 -13.80 -37.61
CA GLY A 140 21.71 -15.09 -37.12
C GLY A 140 21.82 -16.17 -38.20
N PRO A 141 22.23 -17.39 -37.82
CA PRO A 141 22.47 -18.49 -38.76
C PRO A 141 21.16 -19.14 -39.27
N PHE A 142 20.39 -18.41 -40.09
CA PHE A 142 19.08 -18.87 -40.61
C PHE A 142 19.17 -20.19 -41.43
N ASN A 143 20.35 -20.51 -41.95
CA ASN A 143 20.63 -21.80 -42.58
C ASN A 143 20.33 -22.99 -41.67
N LEU A 144 20.56 -22.88 -40.36
CA LEU A 144 20.26 -23.94 -39.38
C LEU A 144 18.74 -24.15 -39.24
N VAL A 145 17.96 -23.07 -39.31
CA VAL A 145 16.48 -23.15 -39.31
C VAL A 145 16.01 -23.90 -40.56
N CYS A 146 16.59 -23.59 -41.72
CA CYS A 146 16.28 -24.28 -42.97
C CYS A 146 16.69 -25.77 -42.90
N GLN A 147 17.86 -26.08 -42.33
CA GLN A 147 18.30 -27.47 -42.13
C GLN A 147 17.32 -28.24 -41.24
N SER A 148 16.85 -27.63 -40.15
CA SER A 148 15.85 -28.21 -39.26
C SER A 148 14.51 -28.45 -39.97
N LEU A 149 14.01 -27.50 -40.77
CA LEU A 149 12.80 -27.67 -41.60
C LEU A 149 12.92 -28.78 -42.66
N MET A 150 14.15 -29.11 -43.04
CA MET A 150 14.46 -30.20 -43.97
C MET A 150 14.71 -31.53 -43.26
N GLY A 151 14.49 -31.61 -41.94
CA GLY A 151 14.68 -32.82 -41.13
C GLY A 151 16.14 -33.17 -40.84
N ASN A 152 17.09 -32.25 -41.06
CA ASN A 152 18.50 -32.50 -40.74
C ASN A 152 18.79 -32.20 -39.27
N GLU A 153 19.77 -32.91 -38.71
CA GLU A 153 20.30 -32.62 -37.39
C GLU A 153 21.01 -31.27 -37.36
N ILE A 154 20.76 -30.49 -36.30
CA ILE A 154 21.41 -29.19 -36.07
C ILE A 154 21.96 -29.12 -34.66
N THR A 155 23.04 -28.36 -34.48
CA THR A 155 23.66 -28.14 -33.17
C THR A 155 23.21 -26.81 -32.58
N ILE A 156 22.53 -26.88 -31.44
CA ILE A 156 22.17 -25.71 -30.64
C ILE A 156 23.37 -25.35 -29.75
N THR A 157 23.78 -24.10 -29.79
CA THR A 157 24.90 -23.54 -29.01
C THR A 157 24.43 -22.30 -28.27
N SER A 158 25.19 -21.85 -27.27
CA SER A 158 24.88 -20.62 -26.53
C SER A 158 24.77 -19.39 -27.43
N GLU A 159 25.52 -19.35 -28.54
CA GLU A 159 25.52 -18.25 -29.50
C GLU A 159 24.29 -18.22 -30.42
N ASN A 160 23.69 -19.37 -30.73
CA ASN A 160 22.59 -19.45 -31.69
C ASN A 160 21.20 -19.73 -31.05
N ALA A 161 21.15 -20.17 -29.79
CA ALA A 161 19.92 -20.67 -29.16
C ALA A 161 18.76 -19.67 -29.18
N ILE A 162 18.98 -18.41 -28.79
CA ILE A 162 17.93 -17.38 -28.77
C ILE A 162 17.42 -17.06 -30.17
N PHE A 163 18.34 -16.96 -31.13
CA PHE A 163 17.99 -16.73 -32.53
C PHE A 163 17.14 -17.89 -33.08
N LEU A 164 17.57 -19.13 -32.86
CA LEU A 164 16.83 -20.32 -33.27
C LEU A 164 15.46 -20.39 -32.62
N LEU A 165 15.35 -20.05 -31.34
CA LEU A 165 14.08 -19.99 -30.61
C LEU A 165 13.11 -18.95 -31.20
N LEU A 166 13.61 -17.76 -31.56
CA LEU A 166 12.80 -16.73 -32.22
C LEU A 166 12.29 -17.20 -33.59
N CYS A 167 13.16 -17.81 -34.40
CA CYS A 167 12.75 -18.37 -35.69
C CYS A 167 11.78 -19.54 -35.53
N ALA A 168 12.01 -20.42 -34.55
CA ALA A 168 11.14 -21.54 -34.26
C ALA A 168 9.74 -21.09 -33.85
N LYS A 169 9.61 -20.07 -33.00
CA LYS A 169 8.31 -19.49 -32.64
C LYS A 169 7.66 -18.75 -33.80
N ASP A 170 8.42 -17.94 -34.55
CA ASP A 170 7.87 -17.22 -35.70
C ASP A 170 7.37 -18.17 -36.80
N LEU A 171 8.02 -19.32 -36.99
CA LEU A 171 7.59 -20.35 -37.95
C LEU A 171 6.73 -21.44 -37.32
N GLU A 172 6.36 -21.33 -36.04
CA GLU A 172 5.55 -22.34 -35.32
C GLU A 172 6.11 -23.77 -35.44
N MET A 173 7.41 -23.93 -35.21
CA MET A 173 8.14 -25.20 -35.19
C MET A 173 8.23 -25.71 -33.75
N SER A 174 7.32 -26.58 -33.32
CA SER A 174 7.24 -27.05 -31.93
C SER A 174 8.50 -27.81 -31.50
N GLN A 175 8.98 -28.74 -32.32
CA GLN A 175 10.17 -29.55 -32.04
C GLN A 175 11.43 -28.70 -31.79
N LEU A 176 11.63 -27.64 -32.59
CA LEU A 176 12.78 -26.76 -32.44
C LEU A 176 12.59 -25.80 -31.26
N THR A 177 11.36 -25.37 -30.99
CA THR A 177 11.03 -24.55 -29.83
C THR A 177 11.34 -25.30 -28.54
N ASP A 178 10.92 -26.56 -28.43
CA ASP A 178 11.13 -27.38 -27.24
C ASP A 178 12.62 -27.64 -27.01
N ALA A 179 13.37 -28.03 -28.05
CA ALA A 179 14.81 -28.26 -27.96
C ALA A 179 15.60 -26.99 -27.58
N CYS A 180 15.22 -25.82 -28.14
CA CYS A 180 15.86 -24.56 -27.75
C CYS A 180 15.50 -24.16 -26.31
N MET A 181 14.25 -24.37 -25.89
CA MET A 181 13.82 -24.05 -24.53
C MET A 181 14.53 -24.93 -23.50
N GLU A 182 14.64 -26.24 -23.75
CA GLU A 182 15.38 -27.16 -22.88
C GLU A 182 16.81 -26.66 -22.64
N PHE A 183 17.52 -26.27 -23.71
CA PHE A 183 18.87 -25.72 -23.60
C PHE A 183 18.93 -24.36 -22.91
N VAL A 184 18.01 -23.45 -23.22
CA VAL A 184 17.98 -22.09 -22.66
C VAL A 184 17.56 -22.08 -21.19
N THR A 185 16.80 -23.08 -20.74
CA THR A 185 16.40 -23.23 -19.32
C THR A 185 17.40 -24.01 -18.47
N ASP A 186 18.54 -24.42 -19.03
CA ASP A 186 19.61 -25.05 -18.25
C ASP A 186 20.25 -24.01 -17.31
N MET A 187 20.11 -24.24 -16.00
CA MET A 187 20.60 -23.37 -14.94
C MET A 187 21.97 -23.83 -14.38
N SER A 188 22.66 -24.76 -15.06
CA SER A 188 23.93 -25.32 -14.57
C SER A 188 25.11 -24.33 -14.65
N ASP A 189 25.08 -23.39 -15.60
CA ASP A 189 26.09 -22.34 -15.77
C ASP A 189 25.46 -20.96 -15.48
N PHE A 190 25.94 -20.30 -14.42
CA PHE A 190 25.41 -19.02 -13.97
C PHE A 190 25.59 -17.89 -15.00
N ASP A 191 26.69 -17.86 -15.74
CA ASP A 191 26.95 -16.81 -16.73
C ASP A 191 26.02 -16.95 -17.92
N LEU A 192 25.81 -18.18 -18.38
CA LEU A 192 24.85 -18.47 -19.45
C LEU A 192 23.41 -18.21 -19.00
N MET A 193 23.05 -18.57 -17.77
CA MET A 193 21.73 -18.32 -17.20
C MET A 193 21.38 -16.83 -17.21
N PHE A 194 22.26 -15.96 -16.71
CA PHE A 194 21.99 -14.51 -16.69
C PHE A 194 21.93 -13.90 -18.09
N ARG A 195 22.78 -14.37 -19.01
CA ARG A 195 22.75 -13.94 -20.40
C ARG A 195 21.43 -14.31 -21.07
N PHE A 196 21.01 -15.57 -20.96
CA PHE A 196 19.73 -16.03 -21.52
C PHE A 196 18.53 -15.34 -20.89
N ALA A 197 18.52 -15.15 -19.58
CA ALA A 197 17.54 -14.36 -18.86
C ALA A 197 17.37 -12.96 -19.49
N SER A 198 18.47 -12.25 -19.74
CA SER A 198 18.45 -10.92 -20.36
C SER A 198 18.00 -10.96 -21.82
N ASP A 199 18.49 -11.91 -22.60
CA ASP A 199 18.17 -12.06 -24.02
C ASP A 199 16.68 -12.40 -24.22
N LEU A 200 16.14 -13.33 -23.42
CA LEU A 200 14.71 -13.67 -23.45
C LEU A 200 13.83 -12.46 -23.13
N CYS A 201 14.17 -11.71 -22.06
CA CYS A 201 13.41 -10.53 -21.67
C CYS A 201 13.44 -9.42 -22.73
N THR A 202 14.60 -9.15 -23.31
CA THR A 202 14.78 -8.10 -24.34
C THR A 202 14.04 -8.44 -25.63
N ASN A 203 13.91 -9.72 -25.95
CA ASN A 203 13.19 -10.20 -27.13
C ASN A 203 11.69 -10.51 -26.86
N GLY A 204 11.18 -10.22 -25.66
CA GLY A 204 9.76 -10.44 -25.33
C GLY A 204 9.35 -11.92 -25.30
N LEU A 205 10.31 -12.82 -25.06
CA LEU A 205 10.07 -14.25 -24.90
C LEU A 205 9.72 -14.58 -23.45
N ASP A 206 9.21 -15.79 -23.21
CA ASP A 206 8.92 -16.26 -21.86
C ASP A 206 10.23 -16.54 -21.10
N TYR A 207 10.40 -15.86 -19.97
CA TYR A 207 11.55 -15.97 -19.07
C TYR A 207 11.13 -16.36 -17.63
N SER A 208 9.91 -16.87 -17.45
CA SER A 208 9.33 -17.22 -16.14
C SER A 208 10.21 -18.17 -15.32
N HIS A 209 10.73 -19.23 -15.94
CA HIS A 209 11.64 -20.20 -15.30
C HIS A 209 12.90 -19.56 -14.71
N HIS A 210 13.47 -18.57 -15.40
CA HIS A 210 14.66 -17.86 -14.91
C HIS A 210 14.30 -16.97 -13.71
N VAL A 211 13.14 -16.29 -13.76
CA VAL A 211 12.66 -15.49 -12.63
C VAL A 211 12.43 -16.38 -11.40
N ASP A 212 11.81 -17.54 -11.56
CA ASP A 212 11.55 -18.46 -10.46
C ASP A 212 12.86 -18.95 -9.82
N TYR A 213 13.80 -19.41 -10.66
CA TYR A 213 15.11 -19.85 -10.18
C TYR A 213 15.91 -18.76 -9.46
N ILE A 214 15.97 -17.55 -10.04
CA ILE A 214 16.67 -16.40 -9.42
C ILE A 214 15.96 -15.97 -8.14
N THR A 215 14.64 -16.07 -8.06
CA THR A 215 13.87 -15.73 -6.86
C THR A 215 14.19 -16.70 -5.72
N GLU A 216 14.27 -18.00 -5.99
CA GLU A 216 14.65 -19.01 -5.00
C GLU A 216 16.08 -18.82 -4.48
N HIS A 217 17.00 -18.40 -5.36
CA HIS A 217 18.42 -18.18 -5.05
C HIS A 217 18.78 -16.70 -4.88
N PHE A 218 17.80 -15.85 -4.55
CA PHE A 218 17.98 -14.39 -4.56
C PHE A 218 19.12 -13.93 -3.64
N ASN A 219 19.19 -14.48 -2.42
CA ASN A 219 20.18 -14.05 -1.42
C ASN A 219 21.62 -14.35 -1.82
N THR A 220 21.85 -15.35 -2.67
CA THR A 220 23.19 -15.68 -3.18
C THR A 220 23.53 -14.90 -4.45
N LEU A 221 22.52 -14.57 -5.27
CA LEU A 221 22.72 -13.98 -6.59
C LEU A 221 22.61 -12.44 -6.63
N LYS A 222 21.96 -11.82 -5.63
CA LYS A 222 21.63 -10.38 -5.64
C LYS A 222 22.84 -9.43 -5.69
N ASP A 223 24.01 -9.90 -5.26
CA ASP A 223 25.23 -9.10 -5.19
C ASP A 223 26.14 -9.29 -6.41
N GLU A 224 25.80 -10.24 -7.29
CA GLU A 224 26.54 -10.54 -8.51
C GLU A 224 26.45 -9.42 -9.56
N THR A 225 27.53 -9.20 -10.29
CA THR A 225 27.58 -8.14 -11.32
C THR A 225 26.59 -8.39 -12.46
N GLN A 226 26.37 -9.65 -12.81
CA GLN A 226 25.44 -10.09 -13.83
C GLN A 226 24.00 -9.77 -13.43
N PHE A 227 23.64 -9.96 -12.15
CA PHE A 227 22.32 -9.59 -11.63
C PHE A 227 22.05 -8.09 -11.81
N LYS A 228 23.06 -7.25 -11.54
CA LYS A 228 22.93 -5.79 -11.68
C LYS A 228 22.74 -5.33 -13.13
N SER A 229 23.13 -6.15 -14.10
CA SER A 229 22.98 -5.91 -15.53
C SER A 229 21.64 -6.38 -16.11
N LEU A 230 20.81 -7.08 -15.32
CA LEU A 230 19.53 -7.59 -15.79
C LEU A 230 18.57 -6.46 -16.22
N PRO A 231 17.70 -6.72 -17.22
CA PRO A 231 16.64 -5.78 -17.59
C PRO A 231 15.75 -5.42 -16.41
N LEU A 232 15.39 -4.14 -16.29
CA LEU A 232 14.59 -3.61 -15.17
C LEU A 232 13.27 -4.37 -14.98
N GLN A 233 12.62 -4.76 -16.09
CA GLN A 233 11.36 -5.49 -16.05
C GLN A 233 11.53 -6.85 -15.36
N MET A 234 12.63 -7.55 -15.64
CA MET A 234 12.92 -8.83 -15.00
C MET A 234 13.22 -8.67 -13.51
N VAL A 235 14.00 -7.66 -13.13
CA VAL A 235 14.25 -7.35 -11.70
C VAL A 235 12.95 -7.04 -10.98
N TYR A 236 12.03 -6.30 -11.62
CA TYR A 236 10.71 -6.02 -11.08
C TYR A 236 9.90 -7.32 -10.87
N ASP A 237 9.93 -8.25 -11.82
CA ASP A 237 9.21 -9.52 -11.72
C ASP A 237 9.78 -10.42 -10.61
N ILE A 238 11.12 -10.47 -10.46
CA ILE A 238 11.82 -11.16 -9.36
C ILE A 238 11.39 -10.58 -8.01
N LEU A 239 11.47 -9.25 -7.85
CA LEU A 239 11.09 -8.59 -6.59
C LEU A 239 9.59 -8.74 -6.29
N THR A 240 8.74 -8.88 -7.31
CA THR A 240 7.32 -9.15 -7.11
C THR A 240 7.11 -10.54 -6.49
N LYS A 241 7.80 -11.56 -7.01
CA LYS A 241 7.69 -12.96 -6.56
C LYS A 241 8.43 -13.27 -5.26
N LEU A 242 9.35 -12.40 -4.80
CA LEU A 242 10.08 -12.63 -3.55
C LEU A 242 9.14 -12.89 -2.35
N PRO A 243 9.47 -13.84 -1.45
CA PRO A 243 8.74 -14.04 -0.19
C PRO A 243 8.71 -12.79 0.68
N ALA A 244 7.62 -12.59 1.43
CA ALA A 244 7.47 -11.44 2.33
C ALA A 244 8.56 -11.41 3.42
N GLU A 245 8.95 -12.59 3.92
CA GLU A 245 10.00 -12.76 4.93
C GLU A 245 11.35 -12.20 4.46
N THR A 246 11.72 -12.45 3.19
CA THR A 246 12.96 -11.94 2.61
C THR A 246 12.92 -10.41 2.47
N LYS A 247 11.77 -9.86 2.05
CA LYS A 247 11.56 -8.41 1.91
C LYS A 247 11.55 -7.66 3.24
N ASP A 248 11.23 -8.35 4.33
CA ASP A 248 11.13 -7.76 5.67
C ASP A 248 12.49 -7.68 6.40
N THR A 249 13.59 -8.14 5.81
CA THR A 249 14.92 -8.06 6.46
C THR A 249 15.58 -6.68 6.28
N SER A 250 16.29 -6.18 7.31
CA SER A 250 17.08 -4.94 7.19
C SER A 250 18.15 -5.03 6.10
N ASN A 251 18.74 -6.21 5.90
CA ASN A 251 19.70 -6.49 4.82
C ASN A 251 19.08 -6.28 3.42
N PHE A 252 17.81 -6.63 3.22
CA PHE A 252 17.12 -6.35 1.96
C PHE A 252 16.92 -4.85 1.73
N ALA A 253 16.54 -4.11 2.78
CA ALA A 253 16.37 -2.66 2.70
C ALA A 253 17.68 -1.95 2.30
N ASP A 254 18.78 -2.30 2.98
CA ASP A 254 20.10 -1.72 2.71
C ASP A 254 20.60 -2.07 1.29
N TRP A 255 20.43 -3.33 0.87
CA TRP A 255 20.76 -3.77 -0.48
C TRP A 255 19.96 -3.00 -1.54
N LEU A 256 18.63 -2.89 -1.36
CA LEU A 256 17.77 -2.21 -2.34
C LEU A 256 18.09 -0.72 -2.41
N LEU A 257 18.45 -0.08 -1.28
CA LEU A 257 18.93 1.31 -1.27
C LEU A 257 20.24 1.47 -2.03
N SER A 258 21.20 0.57 -1.84
CA SER A 258 22.45 0.56 -2.61
C SER A 258 22.20 0.35 -4.10
N PHE A 259 21.35 -0.62 -4.44
CA PHE A 259 20.97 -0.94 -5.81
C PHE A 259 20.26 0.24 -6.50
N LEU A 260 19.36 0.94 -5.80
CA LEU A 260 18.75 2.17 -6.29
C LEU A 260 19.77 3.32 -6.45
N GLY A 261 20.83 3.34 -5.64
CA GLY A 261 21.87 4.36 -5.67
C GLY A 261 22.71 4.35 -6.96
N GLU A 262 22.99 3.17 -7.50
CA GLU A 262 23.85 3.00 -8.69
C GLU A 262 23.20 3.52 -9.99
N ASN A 263 21.87 3.45 -10.13
CA ASN A 263 21.15 3.93 -11.31
C ASN A 263 19.74 4.43 -10.93
N ALA A 264 19.70 5.54 -10.21
CA ALA A 264 18.49 6.04 -9.55
C ALA A 264 17.34 6.39 -10.49
N GLU A 265 17.61 6.91 -11.67
CA GLU A 265 16.58 7.33 -12.62
C GLU A 265 15.91 6.12 -13.29
N ALA A 266 16.70 5.18 -13.79
CA ALA A 266 16.16 3.96 -14.42
C ALA A 266 15.45 3.05 -13.40
N ARG A 267 15.94 2.99 -12.15
CA ARG A 267 15.44 2.07 -11.12
C ARG A 267 14.35 2.67 -10.23
N ALA A 268 13.89 3.89 -10.50
CA ALA A 268 12.88 4.58 -9.68
C ALA A 268 11.58 3.77 -9.47
N ARG A 269 11.22 2.89 -10.43
CA ARG A 269 10.06 2.01 -10.32
C ARG A 269 10.15 0.97 -9.21
N LEU A 270 11.37 0.61 -8.75
CA LEU A 270 11.58 -0.41 -7.72
C LEU A 270 11.40 0.13 -6.29
N VAL A 271 11.22 1.44 -6.14
CA VAL A 271 11.03 2.13 -4.86
C VAL A 271 9.76 1.64 -4.13
N ASN A 272 8.79 1.08 -4.85
CA ASN A 272 7.59 0.47 -4.28
C ASN A 272 7.87 -0.80 -3.43
N PHE A 273 9.02 -1.46 -3.62
CA PHE A 273 9.41 -2.64 -2.85
C PHE A 273 10.21 -2.31 -1.58
N LEU A 274 10.52 -1.03 -1.32
CA LEU A 274 11.24 -0.63 -0.12
C LEU A 274 10.39 -0.83 1.15
N PRO A 275 10.89 -1.53 2.17
CA PRO A 275 10.23 -1.62 3.47
C PRO A 275 10.43 -0.30 4.24
N PHE A 276 9.60 0.69 3.95
CA PHE A 276 9.75 2.05 4.51
C PHE A 276 9.72 2.12 6.04
N THR A 277 9.13 1.14 6.71
CA THR A 277 9.11 1.05 8.18
C THR A 277 10.47 0.75 8.79
N LYS A 278 11.44 0.24 8.00
CA LYS A 278 12.77 -0.19 8.48
C LYS A 278 13.91 0.70 7.99
N ILE A 279 13.60 1.85 7.38
CA ILE A 279 14.57 2.76 6.76
C ILE A 279 14.65 4.06 7.57
N GLU A 280 15.86 4.57 7.78
CA GLU A 280 16.09 5.84 8.47
C GLU A 280 15.38 7.02 7.75
N ALA A 281 14.77 7.92 8.53
CA ALA A 281 14.03 9.08 8.01
C ALA A 281 14.87 9.96 7.05
N LYS A 282 16.19 10.05 7.28
CA LYS A 282 17.12 10.77 6.39
C LYS A 282 17.20 10.12 5.00
N SER A 283 17.27 8.79 4.95
CA SER A 283 17.30 8.02 3.69
C SER A 283 15.95 8.14 2.96
N ILE A 284 14.83 8.11 3.68
CA ILE A 284 13.49 8.35 3.11
C ILE A 284 13.39 9.74 2.50
N ARG A 285 13.84 10.79 3.21
CA ARG A 285 13.87 12.16 2.68
C ARG A 285 14.70 12.24 1.40
N ASN A 286 15.85 11.58 1.35
CA ASN A 286 16.70 11.55 0.17
C ASN A 286 16.03 10.85 -1.02
N ILE A 287 15.23 9.79 -0.78
CA ILE A 287 14.48 9.09 -1.84
C ILE A 287 13.33 9.96 -2.35
N LEU A 288 12.53 10.54 -1.44
CA LEU A 288 11.39 11.38 -1.79
C LEU A 288 11.79 12.68 -2.50
N SER A 289 13.04 13.13 -2.33
CA SER A 289 13.56 14.32 -2.99
C SER A 289 14.07 14.06 -4.42
N ARG A 290 14.06 12.80 -4.90
CA ARG A 290 14.55 12.44 -6.25
C ARG A 290 13.46 12.58 -7.32
N ILE A 291 13.88 13.02 -8.51
CA ILE A 291 13.02 13.14 -9.70
C ILE A 291 12.66 11.72 -10.20
N GLY A 292 11.38 11.48 -10.51
CA GLY A 292 10.90 10.22 -11.10
C GLY A 292 10.19 9.25 -10.14
N VAL A 293 10.18 9.53 -8.83
CA VAL A 293 9.44 8.71 -7.86
C VAL A 293 7.94 8.98 -7.95
N ASN A 294 7.14 7.94 -8.21
CA ASN A 294 5.69 8.05 -8.26
C ASN A 294 5.11 8.07 -6.83
N MET A 295 4.69 9.24 -6.37
CA MET A 295 4.12 9.41 -5.03
C MET A 295 2.83 8.60 -4.82
N ASN A 296 2.07 8.30 -5.88
CA ASN A 296 0.85 7.51 -5.76
C ASN A 296 1.15 6.04 -5.41
N THR A 297 2.25 5.48 -5.92
CA THR A 297 2.65 4.10 -5.57
C THR A 297 3.20 3.99 -4.15
N LEU A 298 3.61 5.12 -3.55
CA LEU A 298 4.10 5.19 -2.17
C LEU A 298 3.05 5.59 -1.15
N LYS A 299 1.84 5.95 -1.60
CA LYS A 299 0.78 6.48 -0.74
C LYS A 299 0.50 5.54 0.44
N THR A 300 0.29 4.25 0.21
CA THR A 300 -0.02 3.29 1.27
C THR A 300 1.14 3.11 2.23
N SER A 301 2.38 3.01 1.73
CA SER A 301 3.58 2.86 2.57
C SER A 301 3.83 4.10 3.41
N LEU A 302 3.63 5.30 2.86
CA LEU A 302 3.76 6.57 3.58
C LEU A 302 2.63 6.76 4.60
N ILE A 303 1.40 6.36 4.27
CA ILE A 303 0.29 6.34 5.23
C ILE A 303 0.62 5.40 6.38
N ASN A 304 1.12 4.20 6.11
CA ASN A 304 1.54 3.27 7.16
C ASN A 304 2.63 3.86 8.06
N ILE A 305 3.62 4.59 7.51
CA ILE A 305 4.63 5.31 8.32
C ILE A 305 3.98 6.41 9.18
N VAL A 306 3.02 7.14 8.63
CA VAL A 306 2.32 8.20 9.37
C VAL A 306 1.42 7.61 10.47
N ASP A 307 0.78 6.49 10.20
CA ASP A 307 -0.12 5.78 11.11
C ASP A 307 0.63 5.03 12.22
N HIS A 308 1.82 4.50 11.94
CA HIS A 308 2.61 3.70 12.88
C HIS A 308 3.83 4.45 13.46
N GLY A 309 4.10 5.67 12.99
CA GLY A 309 5.30 6.43 13.34
C GLY A 309 6.57 5.86 12.69
N PHE A 310 7.62 6.69 12.61
CA PHE A 310 8.96 6.20 12.26
C PHE A 310 9.48 5.36 13.43
N GLU A 311 9.38 4.03 13.35
CA GLU A 311 10.17 3.13 14.19
C GLU A 311 11.65 3.31 13.80
N GLY A 312 12.44 3.98 14.65
CA GLY A 312 13.85 4.23 14.36
C GLY A 312 14.41 5.59 14.81
N LEU A 313 13.64 6.39 15.53
CA LEU A 313 14.22 7.37 16.47
C LEU A 313 13.69 7.01 17.85
N ASP A 314 14.53 6.29 18.59
CA ASP A 314 14.31 5.99 20.00
C ASP A 314 14.31 7.31 20.78
N ASP A 315 13.10 7.80 21.04
CA ASP A 315 12.68 8.54 22.23
C ASP A 315 11.15 8.50 22.19
N GLY A 316 10.58 7.41 22.71
CA GLY A 316 9.13 7.19 22.73
C GLY A 316 8.31 8.39 23.24
N PRO A 317 6.98 8.39 23.08
CA PRO A 317 6.10 9.49 23.51
C PRO A 317 6.22 9.88 25.00
N THR A 318 6.91 9.08 25.81
CA THR A 318 7.16 9.24 27.25
C THR A 318 8.59 9.66 27.62
N ALA A 319 9.52 9.78 26.67
CA ALA A 319 10.90 10.16 26.97
C ALA A 319 10.97 11.55 27.65
N THR A 320 11.61 11.61 28.82
CA THR A 320 11.77 12.82 29.64
C THR A 320 12.60 13.86 28.89
N ILE A 321 12.06 15.08 28.69
CA ILE A 321 12.85 16.17 28.10
C ILE A 321 13.74 16.75 29.19
N LYS A 322 15.06 16.77 28.94
CA LYS A 322 16.03 17.42 29.81
C LYS A 322 16.62 18.63 29.10
N CYS A 323 16.43 19.81 29.68
CA CYS A 323 16.99 21.06 29.19
C CYS A 323 17.83 21.70 30.30
N PRO A 324 19.11 21.29 30.46
CA PRO A 324 20.02 22.01 31.33
C PRO A 324 20.26 23.42 30.76
N TYR A 325 20.40 24.39 31.66
CA TYR A 325 20.74 25.75 31.25
C TYR A 325 22.16 25.81 30.65
N SER A 326 22.31 26.55 29.56
CA SER A 326 23.61 26.86 28.95
C SER A 326 23.75 28.36 28.74
N HIS A 327 24.85 28.94 29.22
CA HIS A 327 25.18 30.36 29.00
C HIS A 327 25.35 30.73 27.53
N SER A 328 25.71 29.78 26.66
CA SER A 328 25.87 30.02 25.23
C SER A 328 24.53 30.11 24.49
N ASP A 329 23.44 29.62 25.10
CA ASP A 329 22.13 29.54 24.47
C ASP A 329 20.99 29.68 25.50
N PRO A 330 20.75 30.90 26.01
CA PRO A 330 19.77 31.17 27.06
C PRO A 330 18.31 31.11 26.58
N ASP A 331 18.08 30.85 25.29
CA ASP A 331 16.76 30.76 24.66
C ASP A 331 16.41 29.30 24.25
N SER A 332 17.31 28.34 24.46
CA SER A 332 17.08 26.90 24.22
C SER A 332 16.63 26.16 25.48
N GLY A 333 15.59 26.65 26.15
CA GLY A 333 14.99 25.97 27.28
C GLY A 333 13.82 25.05 26.91
N ILE A 334 12.93 24.82 27.86
CA ILE A 334 11.80 23.90 27.76
C ILE A 334 10.84 24.29 26.64
N PHE A 335 10.54 25.58 26.45
CA PHE A 335 9.59 26.00 25.41
C PHE A 335 10.18 25.77 24.00
N SER A 336 11.46 26.06 23.81
CA SER A 336 12.20 25.73 22.59
C SER A 336 12.21 24.21 22.32
N ALA A 337 12.52 23.39 23.33
CA ALA A 337 12.56 21.93 23.20
C ALA A 337 11.19 21.33 22.88
N LEU A 338 10.13 21.78 23.56
CA LEU A 338 8.75 21.36 23.26
C LEU A 338 8.34 21.75 21.84
N SER A 339 8.75 22.93 21.38
CA SER A 339 8.45 23.38 20.02
C SER A 339 9.13 22.50 18.95
N LYS A 340 10.41 22.19 19.16
CA LYS A 340 11.20 21.31 18.29
C LYS A 340 10.61 19.90 18.23
N ARG A 341 10.30 19.30 19.40
CA ARG A 341 9.75 17.94 19.49
C ARG A 341 8.40 17.79 18.79
N ASN A 342 7.52 18.78 18.91
CA ASN A 342 6.16 18.70 18.39
C ASN A 342 5.98 19.37 17.02
N GLY A 343 7.05 19.89 16.40
CA GLY A 343 7.00 20.57 15.10
C GLY A 343 6.07 21.79 15.06
N CYS A 344 5.78 22.41 16.20
CA CYS A 344 4.85 23.55 16.30
C CYS A 344 5.28 24.52 17.41
N LYS A 345 4.70 25.72 17.48
CA LYS A 345 5.04 26.71 18.53
C LYS A 345 4.62 26.23 19.92
N ALA A 346 5.41 26.53 20.95
CA ALA A 346 5.10 26.22 22.36
C ALA A 346 3.71 26.70 22.82
N SER A 347 3.20 27.82 22.28
CA SER A 347 1.85 28.34 22.58
C SER A 347 0.70 27.46 22.10
N LYS A 348 0.96 26.48 21.23
CA LYS A 348 0.00 25.42 20.86
C LYS A 348 0.03 24.24 21.83
N ILE A 349 1.05 24.15 22.68
CA ILE A 349 1.34 23.01 23.58
C ILE A 349 1.03 23.39 25.04
N ILE A 350 1.40 24.62 25.41
CA ILE A 350 1.25 25.19 26.75
C ILE A 350 0.24 26.32 26.69
N GLU A 351 -0.65 26.37 27.67
CA GLU A 351 -1.50 27.54 27.87
C GLU A 351 -0.82 28.51 28.81
N VAL A 352 -0.71 29.75 28.34
CA VAL A 352 -0.24 30.86 29.14
C VAL A 352 -1.43 31.74 29.41
N SER A 353 -1.81 31.86 30.68
CA SER A 353 -2.94 32.66 31.12
C SER A 353 -2.47 33.79 32.04
N SER A 354 -3.20 34.89 31.97
CA SER A 354 -3.10 36.06 32.83
C SER A 354 -4.43 36.82 32.75
N THR A 355 -4.47 38.07 33.19
CA THR A 355 -5.65 38.96 33.01
C THR A 355 -5.89 39.35 31.54
N SER A 356 -4.98 39.04 30.63
CA SER A 356 -5.09 39.27 29.18
C SER A 356 -4.30 38.22 28.38
N ASP A 357 -4.52 38.17 27.06
CA ASP A 357 -3.79 37.27 26.16
C ASP A 357 -2.29 37.57 26.18
N ILE A 358 -1.49 36.57 26.58
CA ILE A 358 -0.08 36.74 26.93
C ILE A 358 0.85 35.68 26.29
N TRP A 359 0.32 34.73 25.53
CA TRP A 359 1.07 33.57 25.02
C TRP A 359 2.35 33.87 24.23
N MET A 360 2.58 35.12 23.80
CA MET A 360 3.82 35.52 23.12
C MET A 360 5.04 35.60 24.05
N VAL A 361 4.87 35.65 25.38
CA VAL A 361 5.99 35.73 26.34
C VAL A 361 6.85 34.45 26.41
N ILE A 362 6.42 33.36 25.78
CA ILE A 362 7.19 32.10 25.68
C ILE A 362 7.81 31.89 24.29
N ASP A 363 7.72 32.88 23.40
CA ASP A 363 8.36 32.86 22.08
C ASP A 363 9.63 33.73 22.11
N PRO A 364 10.84 33.15 22.09
CA PRO A 364 12.08 33.92 22.19
C PRO A 364 12.32 34.86 20.99
N SER A 365 11.63 34.62 19.86
CA SER A 365 11.68 35.51 18.69
C SER A 365 10.81 36.77 18.86
N TRP A 366 10.00 36.85 19.92
CA TRP A 366 9.10 37.97 20.15
C TRP A 366 9.87 39.22 20.59
N ASN A 367 9.78 40.27 19.79
CA ASN A 367 10.50 41.54 19.96
C ASN A 367 9.66 42.66 20.56
N LYS A 368 8.49 42.35 21.12
CA LYS A 368 7.67 43.30 21.88
C LYS A 368 7.69 42.95 23.36
N SER A 369 6.93 43.68 24.17
CA SER A 369 6.76 43.39 25.59
C SER A 369 5.29 43.35 25.94
N TRP A 370 4.98 42.55 26.95
CA TRP A 370 3.66 42.48 27.55
C TRP A 370 3.64 43.30 28.83
N VAL A 371 2.55 44.02 29.06
CA VAL A 371 2.29 44.80 30.28
C VAL A 371 0.89 44.46 30.77
N SER A 372 0.78 44.05 32.02
CA SER A 372 -0.51 43.78 32.66
C SER A 372 -1.26 45.06 33.01
N ALA A 373 -2.54 44.91 33.38
CA ALA A 373 -3.19 45.90 34.23
C ALA A 373 -2.44 46.02 35.57
N SER A 374 -2.42 47.23 36.16
CA SER A 374 -1.78 47.47 37.46
C SER A 374 -2.72 47.03 38.58
N ILE A 375 -2.61 45.78 39.03
CA ILE A 375 -3.45 45.16 40.05
C ILE A 375 -2.53 44.46 41.07
N PRO A 376 -2.84 44.46 42.39
CA PRO A 376 -2.08 43.72 43.37
C PRO A 376 -1.95 42.23 43.02
N ASP A 377 -0.82 41.62 43.40
CA ASP A 377 -0.54 40.18 43.21
C ASP A 377 -0.63 39.70 41.75
N MET A 378 -0.35 40.57 40.78
CA MET A 378 -0.37 40.23 39.37
C MET A 378 0.53 39.03 39.03
N TRP A 379 0.03 38.14 38.17
CA TRP A 379 0.67 36.88 37.86
C TRP A 379 0.58 36.47 36.38
N ILE A 380 1.49 35.58 35.98
CA ILE A 380 1.44 34.82 34.73
C ILE A 380 1.47 33.34 35.10
N MET A 381 0.54 32.54 34.56
CA MET A 381 0.47 31.11 34.79
C MET A 381 0.71 30.34 33.51
N PHE A 382 1.46 29.25 33.63
CA PHE A 382 1.78 28.30 32.58
C PHE A 382 1.16 26.96 32.96
N ASP A 383 0.16 26.51 32.20
CA ASP A 383 -0.37 25.15 32.30
C ASP A 383 0.32 24.26 31.26
N LEU A 384 1.17 23.36 31.75
CA LEU A 384 1.96 22.44 30.94
C LEU A 384 1.08 21.35 30.29
N ASP A 385 -0.18 21.22 30.72
CA ASP A 385 -1.16 20.23 30.24
C ASP A 385 -2.53 20.88 29.93
N ALA A 386 -2.52 22.07 29.33
CA ALA A 386 -3.73 22.65 28.76
C ALA A 386 -4.14 21.87 27.52
N ARG A 387 -4.94 20.83 27.72
CA ARG A 387 -5.39 19.86 26.72
C ARG A 387 -6.24 20.50 25.62
N LYS A 388 -5.58 21.21 24.71
CA LYS A 388 -6.11 21.59 23.39
C LYS A 388 -6.19 20.37 22.45
N ASN A 389 -5.53 19.26 22.80
CA ASN A 389 -5.56 17.98 22.08
C ASN A 389 -5.51 16.81 23.08
N PRO A 390 -6.51 15.92 23.14
CA PRO A 390 -6.58 14.80 24.08
C PRO A 390 -5.51 13.71 23.85
N LYS A 391 -4.85 13.71 22.68
CA LYS A 391 -3.78 12.77 22.32
C LYS A 391 -2.40 13.17 22.85
N GLN A 392 -2.26 14.29 23.57
CA GLN A 392 -0.98 14.69 24.15
C GLN A 392 -0.78 14.10 25.55
N PRO A 393 0.44 13.58 25.85
CA PRO A 393 0.73 13.00 27.16
C PRO A 393 0.77 14.09 28.23
N PHE A 394 0.29 13.74 29.43
CA PHE A 394 0.33 14.59 30.61
C PHE A 394 1.77 15.01 30.96
N ARG A 395 1.99 16.31 31.23
CA ARG A 395 3.31 16.89 31.51
C ARG A 395 3.38 17.53 32.88
N ARG A 396 4.48 17.28 33.59
CA ARG A 396 4.91 18.07 34.74
C ARG A 396 6.33 18.58 34.53
N LEU A 397 6.58 19.81 34.92
CA LEU A 397 7.88 20.46 34.81
C LEU A 397 8.53 20.57 36.19
N GLN A 398 9.73 20.01 36.31
CA GLN A 398 10.66 20.39 37.37
C GLN A 398 11.51 21.54 36.85
N VAL A 399 11.22 22.76 37.32
CA VAL A 399 12.02 23.94 37.01
C VAL A 399 13.28 23.93 37.88
N LYS A 400 14.46 23.83 37.27
CA LYS A 400 15.78 23.99 37.93
C LYS A 400 16.31 25.42 37.83
N SER A 401 16.02 26.10 36.73
CA SER A 401 16.31 27.51 36.57
C SER A 401 15.36 28.14 35.55
N TYR A 402 15.32 29.46 35.50
CA TYR A 402 14.48 30.20 34.56
C TYR A 402 15.13 31.52 34.16
N THR A 403 14.97 31.90 32.91
CA THR A 403 15.45 33.16 32.36
C THR A 403 14.30 34.14 32.24
N LEU A 404 14.51 35.38 32.70
CA LEU A 404 13.59 36.49 32.47
C LEU A 404 14.27 37.55 31.59
N ARG A 405 13.53 38.04 30.59
CA ARG A 405 13.94 39.15 29.74
C ARG A 405 12.99 40.34 29.91
N THR A 406 13.54 41.50 30.20
CA THR A 406 12.77 42.74 30.42
C THR A 406 12.36 43.38 29.10
N ALA A 407 11.33 44.23 29.14
CA ALA A 407 10.91 45.01 27.99
C ALA A 407 12.04 45.83 27.35
N LEU A 408 11.96 46.03 26.04
CA LEU A 408 12.95 46.79 25.27
C LEU A 408 12.83 48.31 25.43
N SER A 409 11.80 48.80 26.14
CA SER A 409 11.53 50.21 26.36
C SER A 409 11.01 50.48 27.78
N GLY A 410 11.16 51.73 28.23
CA GLY A 410 10.88 52.17 29.59
C GLY A 410 12.04 51.87 30.54
N GLU A 411 12.31 52.77 31.49
CA GLU A 411 13.44 52.63 32.43
C GLU A 411 13.06 51.97 33.76
N MET A 412 11.77 52.01 34.11
CA MET A 412 11.32 51.71 35.47
C MET A 412 10.19 50.66 35.54
N GLY A 413 9.53 50.28 34.44
CA GLY A 413 8.41 49.31 34.49
C GLY A 413 8.82 47.86 34.81
N HIS A 414 10.10 47.59 35.05
CA HIS A 414 10.65 46.23 35.12
C HIS A 414 10.40 45.53 36.46
N LEU A 415 10.32 44.21 36.42
CA LEU A 415 10.05 43.35 37.58
C LEU A 415 11.10 43.55 38.69
N LYS A 416 10.62 43.79 39.91
CA LYS A 416 11.46 44.10 41.10
C LYS A 416 11.36 43.04 42.18
N SER A 417 10.16 42.59 42.52
CA SER A 417 9.93 41.55 43.54
C SER A 417 8.90 40.54 43.06
N TRP A 418 9.25 39.25 43.08
CA TRP A 418 8.37 38.18 42.62
C TRP A 418 8.64 36.86 43.31
N VAL A 419 7.69 35.94 43.16
CA VAL A 419 7.86 34.52 43.45
C VAL A 419 7.59 33.71 42.18
N LEU A 420 8.34 32.62 42.02
CA LEU A 420 8.01 31.53 41.11
C LEU A 420 7.44 30.39 41.96
N GLU A 421 6.31 29.85 41.58
CA GLU A 421 5.55 28.88 42.36
C GLU A 421 4.97 27.78 41.47
N GLY A 422 4.75 26.58 42.03
CA GLY A 422 4.23 25.41 41.31
C GLY A 422 3.09 24.71 42.05
N ALA A 423 2.12 24.18 41.29
CA ALA A 423 0.98 23.42 41.79
C ALA A 423 0.57 22.30 40.83
N ASN A 424 -0.19 21.30 41.32
CA ASN A 424 -0.73 20.22 40.49
C ASN A 424 -2.22 20.38 40.18
N ASP A 425 -2.94 21.17 40.98
CA ASP A 425 -4.29 21.70 40.72
C ASP A 425 -4.22 23.23 40.86
N PRO A 426 -4.86 24.03 39.99
CA PRO A 426 -4.80 25.48 40.10
C PRO A 426 -5.51 26.02 41.36
N ASN A 427 -6.39 25.23 41.98
CA ASN A 427 -7.11 25.56 43.21
C ASN A 427 -6.40 25.09 44.49
N ASP A 428 -5.28 24.37 44.36
CA ASP A 428 -4.50 23.90 45.50
C ASP A 428 -3.59 24.99 46.10
N GLN A 429 -2.98 24.66 47.24
CA GLN A 429 -1.88 25.43 47.81
C GLN A 429 -0.66 25.39 46.89
N TRP A 430 -0.15 26.57 46.53
CA TRP A 430 1.01 26.71 45.65
C TRP A 430 2.32 26.57 46.41
N THR A 431 3.25 25.79 45.87
CA THR A 431 4.60 25.61 46.44
C THR A 431 5.54 26.65 45.87
N VAL A 432 6.18 27.48 46.71
CA VAL A 432 7.18 28.45 46.28
C VAL A 432 8.45 27.73 45.80
N LEU A 433 8.80 27.90 44.53
CA LEU A 433 10.00 27.36 43.87
C LEU A 433 11.20 28.31 44.00
N HIS A 434 10.93 29.62 43.97
CA HIS A 434 11.92 30.68 44.11
C HIS A 434 11.26 31.96 44.61
N ASN A 435 11.94 32.72 45.47
CA ASN A 435 11.47 34.01 45.98
C ASN A 435 12.57 35.05 45.78
N GLN A 436 12.29 36.08 44.99
CA GLN A 436 13.23 37.14 44.69
C GLN A 436 12.70 38.50 45.15
N PRO A 437 13.13 39.01 46.32
CA PRO A 437 12.80 40.36 46.75
C PRO A 437 13.78 41.40 46.17
N LYS A 438 13.26 42.54 45.70
CA LYS A 438 14.02 43.76 45.35
C LYS A 438 15.23 43.52 44.41
N CYS A 439 15.06 42.71 43.36
CA CYS A 439 16.12 42.43 42.37
C CYS A 439 16.44 43.65 41.50
N SER A 440 17.69 44.08 41.50
CA SER A 440 18.20 45.15 40.64
C SER A 440 18.74 44.67 39.30
N VAL A 441 18.97 43.37 39.12
CA VAL A 441 19.61 42.80 37.91
C VAL A 441 18.74 42.99 36.66
N LEU A 442 17.42 43.00 36.85
CA LEU A 442 16.43 43.26 35.80
C LEU A 442 16.07 44.76 35.67
N ARG A 443 16.80 45.67 36.32
CA ARG A 443 16.51 47.11 36.24
C ARG A 443 17.14 47.72 34.98
N GLY A 444 16.40 47.68 33.87
CA GLY A 444 16.71 48.39 32.64
C GLY A 444 16.15 47.68 31.40
N PRO A 445 16.15 48.37 30.24
CA PRO A 445 15.59 47.82 29.01
C PRO A 445 16.44 46.68 28.45
N GLY A 446 15.78 45.61 27.98
CA GLY A 446 16.42 44.45 27.33
C GLY A 446 17.38 43.64 28.22
N LYS A 447 17.30 43.80 29.54
CA LYS A 447 18.09 43.00 30.49
C LYS A 447 17.57 41.57 30.50
N SER A 448 18.50 40.62 30.50
CA SER A 448 18.22 39.19 30.61
C SER A 448 19.02 38.61 31.77
N HIS A 449 18.39 37.79 32.60
CA HIS A 449 19.07 37.08 33.68
C HIS A 449 18.41 35.73 33.96
N THR A 450 19.23 34.75 34.34
CA THR A 450 18.80 33.41 34.70
C THR A 450 18.91 33.25 36.21
N PHE A 451 17.85 32.72 36.83
CA PHE A 451 17.77 32.47 38.26
C PHE A 451 17.63 30.98 38.52
N ASP A 452 18.40 30.45 39.46
CA ASP A 452 18.28 29.07 39.91
C ASP A 452 17.14 28.90 40.92
N THR A 453 16.48 27.74 40.89
CA THR A 453 15.44 27.37 41.85
C THR A 453 15.99 26.35 42.84
N SER A 454 15.37 26.26 44.02
CA SER A 454 15.79 25.31 45.06
C SER A 454 14.95 24.04 45.10
N ASN A 455 13.98 23.88 44.18
CA ASN A 455 12.98 22.80 44.26
C ASN A 455 13.32 21.57 43.41
N SER A 456 13.09 20.39 43.97
CA SER A 456 13.27 19.09 43.33
C SER A 456 11.99 18.48 42.76
N LYS A 457 10.81 19.07 43.02
CA LYS A 457 9.52 18.48 42.62
C LYS A 457 9.01 19.00 41.27
N PRO A 458 8.43 18.12 40.42
CA PRO A 458 7.78 18.53 39.18
C PRO A 458 6.31 18.95 39.41
N PHE A 459 5.85 19.99 38.70
CA PHE A 459 4.49 20.51 38.79
C PHE A 459 3.84 20.68 37.42
N ARG A 460 2.52 20.54 37.34
CA ARG A 460 1.77 20.83 36.11
C ARG A 460 1.64 22.34 35.86
N TYR A 461 1.30 23.08 36.90
CA TYR A 461 1.11 24.52 36.83
C TYR A 461 2.35 25.21 37.39
N ILE A 462 2.87 26.18 36.65
CA ILE A 462 3.92 27.09 37.10
C ILE A 462 3.36 28.50 37.05
N ARG A 463 3.61 29.31 38.08
CA ARG A 463 3.15 30.70 38.15
C ARG A 463 4.27 31.63 38.56
N LEU A 464 4.41 32.73 37.83
CA LEU A 464 5.23 33.88 38.19
C LEU A 464 4.30 34.94 38.78
N ARG A 465 4.46 35.33 40.05
CA ARG A 465 3.59 36.32 40.72
C ARG A 465 4.41 37.44 41.34
N MET A 466 3.97 38.67 41.16
CA MET A 466 4.55 39.84 41.83
C MET A 466 4.26 39.80 43.33
N THR A 467 5.27 40.09 44.15
CA THR A 467 5.13 40.22 45.62
C THR A 467 5.26 41.65 46.11
N GLY A 468 5.31 42.60 45.18
CA GLY A 468 5.36 44.03 45.44
C GLY A 468 5.45 44.82 44.14
N LYS A 469 5.53 46.14 44.26
CA LYS A 469 5.62 47.06 43.13
C LYS A 469 6.87 46.83 42.28
N ASN A 470 6.76 47.11 40.98
CA ASN A 470 7.87 47.16 40.03
C ASN A 470 8.80 48.37 40.28
N TRP A 471 9.82 48.59 39.44
CA TRP A 471 10.76 49.71 39.62
C TRP A 471 10.16 51.11 39.39
N ALA A 472 8.93 51.21 38.86
CA ALA A 472 8.17 52.45 38.63
C ALA A 472 7.12 52.69 39.73
N ASP A 473 7.20 51.95 40.84
CA ASP A 473 6.24 51.96 41.94
C ASP A 473 4.78 51.65 41.51
N SER A 474 4.62 50.91 40.41
CA SER A 474 3.35 50.37 39.89
C SER A 474 3.24 48.86 40.16
N GLU A 475 2.01 48.34 40.19
CA GLU A 475 1.71 46.91 40.34
C GLU A 475 1.51 46.22 38.98
N SER A 476 1.98 46.84 37.90
CA SER A 476 1.97 46.23 36.57
C SER A 476 3.16 45.28 36.41
N LEU A 477 2.87 44.08 35.89
CA LEU A 477 3.85 43.09 35.50
C LEU A 477 4.23 43.35 34.04
N CYS A 478 5.49 43.68 33.81
CA CYS A 478 6.03 43.92 32.47
C CYS A 478 7.13 42.92 32.15
N LEU A 479 6.99 42.19 31.03
CA LEU A 479 7.91 41.14 30.62
C LEU A 479 7.97 41.02 29.11
N GLN A 480 9.17 40.82 28.57
CA GLN A 480 9.34 40.44 27.16
C GLN A 480 9.23 38.93 27.02
N CYS A 481 10.10 38.18 27.70
CA CYS A 481 10.18 36.74 27.53
C CYS A 481 10.51 36.04 28.85
N ILE A 482 10.03 34.82 28.98
CA ILE A 482 10.41 33.85 30.01
C ILE A 482 10.72 32.51 29.35
N GLU A 483 11.77 31.86 29.84
CA GLU A 483 12.15 30.50 29.44
C GLU A 483 12.49 29.68 30.69
N PHE A 484 12.08 28.42 30.71
CA PHE A 484 12.34 27.50 31.82
C PHE A 484 13.43 26.49 31.45
N PHE A 485 14.18 26.04 32.45
CA PHE A 485 15.21 25.01 32.31
C PHE A 485 15.02 23.97 33.42
N GLY A 486 15.30 22.71 33.10
CA GLY A 486 15.07 21.59 34.00
C GLY A 486 14.61 20.35 33.26
N GLU A 487 13.64 19.63 33.83
CA GLU A 487 13.21 18.33 33.33
C GLU A 487 11.68 18.28 33.20
N VAL A 488 11.18 17.87 32.02
CA VAL A 488 9.76 17.60 31.79
C VAL A 488 9.53 16.12 31.91
N PHE A 489 8.72 15.77 32.90
CA PHE A 489 8.26 14.42 33.15
C PHE A 489 6.94 14.21 32.43
N TYR A 490 6.89 13.10 31.70
CA TYR A 490 5.67 12.55 31.16
C TYR A 490 5.17 11.52 32.17
N GLY A 491 3.95 11.69 32.67
CA GLY A 491 3.41 10.79 33.69
C GLY A 491 2.84 9.50 33.08
N GLU A 492 2.84 8.41 33.86
CA GLU A 492 1.82 7.38 33.76
C GLU A 492 0.51 7.90 34.35
N ASP A 493 -0.58 7.54 33.67
CA ASP A 493 -1.98 7.93 33.84
C ASP A 493 -2.43 8.26 35.26
N GLN A 494 -2.73 9.54 35.49
CA GLN A 494 -3.94 9.82 36.24
C GLN A 494 -5.09 9.78 35.25
N GLU A 495 -5.73 8.62 35.16
CA GLU A 495 -6.96 8.39 34.41
C GLU A 495 -7.90 9.58 34.58
N LYS A 496 -8.07 10.36 33.51
CA LYS A 496 -8.96 11.51 33.55
C LYS A 496 -10.40 11.01 33.50
N LYS A 497 -11.14 11.30 34.56
CA LYS A 497 -12.57 11.05 34.66
C LYS A 497 -13.36 12.30 34.33
N GLU A 498 -14.16 12.23 33.27
CA GLU A 498 -15.16 13.25 32.94
C GLU A 498 -16.54 12.76 33.32
N ILE A 499 -17.36 13.65 33.89
CA ILE A 499 -18.74 13.35 34.28
C ILE A 499 -19.68 14.15 33.38
N ILE A 500 -20.39 13.46 32.50
CA ILE A 500 -21.34 14.06 31.56
C ILE A 500 -22.74 13.75 32.07
N LYS A 501 -23.35 14.75 32.71
CA LYS A 501 -24.71 14.66 33.23
C LYS A 501 -25.72 15.11 32.18
N TYR A 502 -26.87 14.45 32.14
CA TYR A 502 -28.01 14.91 31.36
C TYR A 502 -28.56 16.23 31.93
N ASP A 503 -28.93 17.14 31.03
CA ASP A 503 -29.60 18.42 31.32
C ASP A 503 -30.93 18.46 30.53
N PRO A 504 -32.09 18.66 31.19
CA PRO A 504 -33.39 18.68 30.51
C PRO A 504 -33.44 19.64 29.32
N GLY A 505 -33.92 19.15 28.16
CA GLY A 505 -33.95 19.91 26.91
C GLY A 505 -32.62 19.94 26.14
N LYS A 506 -31.61 19.20 26.61
CA LYS A 506 -30.32 18.99 25.93
C LYS A 506 -30.05 17.50 25.75
N GLU A 507 -31.00 16.82 25.09
CA GLU A 507 -30.95 15.37 24.78
C GLU A 507 -29.75 14.95 23.92
N TRP A 508 -29.03 15.93 23.40
CA TRP A 508 -27.87 15.78 22.54
C TRP A 508 -26.55 16.07 23.25
N ASN A 509 -26.54 16.46 24.52
CA ASN A 509 -25.32 16.87 25.22
C ASN A 509 -24.70 15.71 26.01
N GLY A 510 -24.56 14.54 25.39
CA GLY A 510 -23.93 13.37 26.00
C GLY A 510 -22.48 13.17 25.57
N TYR A 511 -22.03 11.92 25.59
CA TYR A 511 -20.67 11.53 25.25
C TYR A 511 -20.28 11.93 23.83
N PHE A 512 -21.18 11.74 22.87
CA PHE A 512 -20.84 11.95 21.46
C PHE A 512 -20.75 13.43 21.11
N ASP A 513 -21.64 14.28 21.63
CA ASP A 513 -21.48 15.74 21.53
C ASP A 513 -20.23 16.25 22.26
N TRP A 514 -19.94 15.70 23.45
CA TRP A 514 -18.71 16.06 24.16
C TRP A 514 -17.47 15.74 23.31
N LEU A 515 -17.42 14.57 22.67
CA LEU A 515 -16.33 14.19 21.76
C LEU A 515 -16.27 15.06 20.50
N LYS A 516 -17.41 15.49 19.96
CA LYS A 516 -17.52 16.39 18.80
C LYS A 516 -16.87 17.75 19.04
N ARG A 517 -16.71 18.20 20.30
CA ARG A 517 -15.99 19.45 20.63
C ARG A 517 -14.48 19.35 20.39
N PHE A 518 -13.94 18.14 20.35
CA PHE A 518 -12.51 17.86 20.16
C PHE A 518 -12.19 17.27 18.80
N SER A 519 -13.22 16.89 18.03
CA SER A 519 -13.09 16.38 16.68
C SER A 519 -13.58 17.44 15.68
N GLU A 520 -12.85 17.64 14.58
CA GLU A 520 -13.28 18.56 13.50
C GLU A 520 -14.45 17.94 12.68
N GLY A 521 -15.53 17.51 13.34
CA GLY A 521 -16.67 16.85 12.72
C GLY A 521 -17.22 15.67 13.53
N ASN A 522 -17.79 14.68 12.84
CA ASN A 522 -18.39 13.49 13.46
C ASN A 522 -17.29 12.66 14.19
N PRO A 523 -17.46 12.34 15.49
CA PRO A 523 -16.50 11.56 16.27
C PRO A 523 -16.08 10.22 15.66
N ILE A 524 -16.94 9.62 14.84
CA ILE A 524 -16.63 8.36 14.14
C ILE A 524 -15.62 8.58 13.01
N PHE A 525 -15.78 9.64 12.21
CA PHE A 525 -14.82 9.96 11.15
C PHE A 525 -13.48 10.45 11.70
N ALA A 526 -13.48 11.00 12.92
CA ALA A 526 -12.26 11.34 13.65
C ALA A 526 -11.56 10.13 14.31
N GLY A 527 -12.18 8.94 14.27
CA GLY A 527 -11.65 7.72 14.89
C GLY A 527 -11.76 7.66 16.42
N GLU A 528 -12.48 8.58 17.04
CA GLU A 528 -12.70 8.62 18.49
C GLU A 528 -13.70 7.52 18.94
N ILE A 529 -14.55 7.09 18.01
CA ILE A 529 -15.56 6.05 18.19
C ILE A 529 -15.54 5.15 16.97
N ALA A 530 -15.57 3.84 17.17
CA ALA A 530 -15.82 2.89 16.09
C ALA A 530 -17.20 2.26 16.27
N ILE A 531 -17.95 2.11 15.18
CA ILE A 531 -19.23 1.40 15.20
C ILE A 531 -19.11 0.07 14.48
N ASP A 532 -19.72 -0.96 15.05
CA ASP A 532 -19.81 -2.29 14.47
C ASP A 532 -21.28 -2.77 14.46
N CYS A 533 -21.78 -3.07 13.27
CA CYS A 533 -23.13 -3.55 13.01
C CYS A 533 -23.25 -4.07 11.56
N ALA A 534 -24.37 -4.75 11.25
CA ALA A 534 -24.59 -5.40 9.96
C ALA A 534 -24.74 -4.44 8.75
N SER A 535 -24.80 -3.13 8.96
CA SER A 535 -24.91 -2.09 7.93
C SER A 535 -24.29 -0.78 8.42
N SER A 536 -23.97 0.18 7.54
CA SER A 536 -23.32 1.43 7.96
C SER A 536 -24.22 2.29 8.86
N ALA A 537 -23.83 2.47 10.12
CA ALA A 537 -24.51 3.31 11.11
C ALA A 537 -23.71 4.57 11.49
N SER A 538 -22.73 4.98 10.67
CA SER A 538 -21.74 6.00 11.02
C SER A 538 -22.30 7.39 11.34
N ASN A 539 -23.58 7.66 11.06
CA ASN A 539 -24.21 8.95 11.33
C ASN A 539 -25.15 8.92 12.55
N ILE A 540 -25.34 7.77 13.20
CA ILE A 540 -26.28 7.60 14.34
C ILE A 540 -25.89 8.41 15.60
N VAL A 541 -24.66 8.93 15.64
CA VAL A 541 -24.13 9.77 16.73
C VAL A 541 -23.99 11.24 16.34
N ASP A 542 -24.33 11.60 15.09
CA ASP A 542 -24.24 12.99 14.63
C ASP A 542 -25.57 13.71 14.84
N SER A 543 -25.58 14.70 15.73
CA SER A 543 -26.75 15.53 16.03
C SER A 543 -27.31 16.30 14.82
N GLY A 544 -26.52 16.45 13.75
CA GLY A 544 -26.96 17.09 12.50
C GLY A 544 -27.61 16.15 11.48
N TRP A 545 -27.68 14.84 11.75
CA TRP A 545 -28.17 13.86 10.80
C TRP A 545 -29.71 13.82 10.76
N ASN A 546 -30.27 13.72 9.56
CA ASN A 546 -31.73 13.61 9.36
C ASN A 546 -32.14 12.27 8.71
N GLY A 547 -31.28 11.26 8.85
CA GLY A 547 -31.50 9.92 8.33
C GLY A 547 -31.80 8.89 9.42
N TYR A 548 -31.70 7.62 9.06
CA TYR A 548 -31.81 6.53 10.00
C TYR A 548 -30.96 5.34 9.58
N TRP A 549 -30.55 4.58 10.58
CA TRP A 549 -29.94 3.29 10.42
C TRP A 549 -31.00 2.20 10.49
N ARG A 550 -30.81 1.14 9.70
CA ARG A 550 -31.67 -0.04 9.66
C ARG A 550 -30.81 -1.29 9.58
N SER A 551 -31.03 -2.22 10.51
CA SER A 551 -30.48 -3.58 10.42
C SER A 551 -31.28 -4.45 9.44
N PRO A 552 -30.69 -5.58 8.98
CA PRO A 552 -31.46 -6.68 8.39
C PRO A 552 -32.57 -7.14 9.34
N ASP A 553 -33.65 -7.68 8.79
CA ASP A 553 -34.78 -8.20 9.55
C ASP A 553 -34.44 -9.59 10.14
N THR A 554 -33.57 -9.58 11.14
CA THR A 554 -33.05 -10.80 11.79
C THR A 554 -33.09 -10.65 13.31
N PRO A 555 -33.48 -11.71 14.06
CA PRO A 555 -33.51 -11.67 15.52
C PRO A 555 -32.16 -11.24 16.11
N ASN A 556 -32.20 -10.52 17.24
CA ASN A 556 -31.01 -10.06 17.95
C ASN A 556 -30.12 -9.08 17.18
N SER A 557 -30.69 -8.32 16.24
CA SER A 557 -29.98 -7.22 15.57
C SER A 557 -29.45 -6.20 16.58
N PHE A 558 -28.25 -5.69 16.35
CA PHE A 558 -27.56 -4.82 17.30
C PHE A 558 -26.72 -3.73 16.63
N VAL A 559 -26.35 -2.74 17.44
CA VAL A 559 -25.30 -1.76 17.15
C VAL A 559 -24.32 -1.73 18.33
N ILE A 560 -23.01 -1.76 18.03
CA ILE A 560 -21.93 -1.68 19.01
C ILE A 560 -21.21 -0.36 18.83
N PHE A 561 -21.04 0.37 19.94
CA PHE A 561 -20.21 1.55 20.06
C PHE A 561 -18.92 1.16 20.78
N LYS A 562 -17.79 1.22 20.07
CA LYS A 562 -16.45 0.93 20.58
C LYS A 562 -15.74 2.23 20.87
N PHE A 563 -15.07 2.27 22.02
CA PHE A 563 -14.32 3.40 22.54
C PHE A 563 -12.82 3.01 22.54
N PRO A 564 -12.05 3.29 21.48
CA PRO A 564 -10.69 2.76 21.34
C PRO A 564 -9.73 3.29 22.42
N ASN A 565 -9.81 4.61 22.68
CA ASN A 565 -8.90 5.33 23.57
C ASN A 565 -9.56 5.69 24.92
N MET A 566 -10.69 5.07 25.26
CA MET A 566 -11.40 5.36 26.51
C MET A 566 -12.27 4.18 26.95
N SER A 567 -12.70 4.21 28.21
CA SER A 567 -13.78 3.37 28.71
C SER A 567 -14.89 4.25 29.26
N VAL A 568 -16.09 3.70 29.32
CA VAL A 568 -17.28 4.43 29.71
C VAL A 568 -18.06 3.67 30.77
N SER A 569 -18.68 4.40 31.68
CA SER A 569 -19.69 3.89 32.61
C SER A 569 -20.96 4.70 32.36
N ILE A 570 -22.01 4.05 31.87
CA ILE A 570 -23.28 4.73 31.55
C ILE A 570 -24.26 4.61 32.70
N ASP A 571 -24.97 5.69 32.99
CA ASP A 571 -26.12 5.69 33.92
C ASP A 571 -27.42 6.15 33.25
N MET A 572 -27.33 6.60 31.99
CA MET A 572 -28.47 6.95 31.17
C MET A 572 -28.10 6.90 29.69
N TYR A 573 -29.09 6.62 28.86
CA TYR A 573 -28.95 6.65 27.41
C TYR A 573 -30.21 7.23 26.76
N PHE A 574 -30.02 7.84 25.60
CA PHE A 574 -31.08 8.40 24.77
C PHE A 574 -31.13 7.63 23.44
N MET A 575 -32.34 7.40 22.94
CA MET A 575 -32.57 6.85 21.60
C MET A 575 -33.66 7.63 20.89
N GLN A 576 -33.51 7.82 19.58
CA GLN A 576 -34.53 8.44 18.74
C GLN A 576 -34.91 7.53 17.57
N THR A 577 -36.20 7.46 17.29
CA THR A 577 -36.72 6.82 16.08
C THR A 577 -36.57 7.70 14.84
N TYR A 578 -36.64 7.09 13.66
CA TYR A 578 -36.56 7.81 12.40
C TYR A 578 -37.76 8.75 12.17
N SER A 579 -37.51 9.83 11.44
CA SER A 579 -38.53 10.77 10.99
C SER A 579 -39.08 10.34 9.63
N GLY A 580 -40.25 9.70 9.60
CA GLY A 580 -40.89 9.27 8.36
C GLY A 580 -42.26 8.64 8.55
N SER A 581 -42.92 8.29 7.44
CA SER A 581 -44.15 7.50 7.45
C SER A 581 -43.81 6.00 7.54
N GLY A 582 -44.27 5.32 8.57
CA GLY A 582 -44.13 3.87 8.69
C GLY A 582 -44.23 3.34 10.13
N ASN A 583 -43.99 2.04 10.24
CA ASN A 583 -43.86 1.28 11.48
C ASN A 583 -42.40 0.76 11.57
N CYS A 584 -42.06 -0.02 12.61
CA CYS A 584 -40.72 -0.54 12.96
C CYS A 584 -39.97 0.24 14.05
N TYR A 585 -40.69 0.92 14.93
CA TYR A 585 -40.13 1.54 16.12
C TYR A 585 -39.71 0.49 17.14
N PRO A 586 -38.50 0.60 17.72
CA PRO A 586 -38.03 -0.32 18.74
C PRO A 586 -38.90 -0.22 19.99
N GLN A 587 -39.26 -1.38 20.55
CA GLN A 587 -40.04 -1.48 21.79
C GLN A 587 -39.41 -2.42 22.81
N THR A 588 -38.47 -3.28 22.39
CA THR A 588 -37.82 -4.27 23.26
C THR A 588 -36.34 -4.38 22.90
N TRP A 589 -35.45 -4.09 23.85
CA TRP A 589 -34.01 -4.13 23.66
C TRP A 589 -33.27 -4.37 24.97
N VAL A 590 -32.01 -4.76 24.85
CA VAL A 590 -31.05 -4.87 25.96
C VAL A 590 -29.82 -4.00 25.66
N VAL A 591 -29.28 -3.38 26.70
CA VAL A 591 -28.01 -2.64 26.68
C VAL A 591 -26.98 -3.45 27.47
N GLU A 592 -25.84 -3.70 26.86
CA GLU A 592 -24.77 -4.55 27.39
C GLU A 592 -23.41 -3.87 27.23
N GLY A 593 -22.48 -4.16 28.13
CA GLY A 593 -21.11 -3.64 28.11
C GLY A 593 -20.08 -4.75 27.93
N SER A 594 -18.96 -4.47 27.26
CA SER A 594 -17.86 -5.42 27.10
C SER A 594 -16.50 -4.71 27.08
N ASN A 595 -15.47 -5.43 27.52
CA ASN A 595 -14.06 -5.00 27.43
C ASN A 595 -13.23 -5.83 26.43
N ASP A 596 -13.74 -6.99 26.00
CA ASP A 596 -13.05 -7.94 25.12
C ASP A 596 -13.83 -8.25 23.83
N GLY A 597 -15.09 -7.81 23.73
CA GLY A 597 -16.00 -8.07 22.62
C GLY A 597 -16.60 -9.48 22.63
N LEU A 598 -16.13 -10.36 23.51
CA LEU A 598 -16.54 -11.77 23.63
C LEU A 598 -17.56 -11.95 24.75
N LYS A 599 -17.26 -11.40 25.92
CA LYS A 599 -18.15 -11.43 27.10
C LYS A 599 -18.89 -10.12 27.21
N TRP A 600 -20.21 -10.21 27.35
CA TRP A 600 -21.11 -9.06 27.44
C TRP A 600 -21.84 -9.07 28.77
N ASP A 601 -21.61 -8.05 29.59
CA ASP A 601 -22.24 -7.86 30.88
C ASP A 601 -23.51 -7.01 30.73
N PHE A 602 -24.55 -7.39 31.46
CA PHE A 602 -25.84 -6.72 31.42
C PHE A 602 -25.79 -5.31 32.03
N ILE A 603 -26.39 -4.32 31.35
CA ILE A 603 -26.54 -2.94 31.86
C ILE A 603 -28.01 -2.58 32.08
N ASP A 604 -28.86 -2.77 31.07
CA ASP A 604 -30.29 -2.43 31.14
C ASP A 604 -31.11 -3.28 30.15
N GLN A 605 -32.41 -3.43 30.43
CA GLN A 605 -33.36 -4.04 29.50
C GLN A 605 -34.69 -3.29 29.52
N LYS A 606 -35.26 -3.13 28.33
CA LYS A 606 -36.57 -2.55 28.11
C LYS A 606 -37.42 -3.50 27.28
N SER A 607 -38.71 -3.56 27.57
CA SER A 607 -39.65 -4.45 26.91
C SER A 607 -41.00 -3.76 26.74
N LYS A 608 -41.59 -3.89 25.54
CA LYS A 608 -42.89 -3.31 25.15
C LYS A 608 -43.00 -1.81 25.45
N VAL A 609 -41.93 -1.07 25.23
CA VAL A 609 -41.88 0.39 25.40
C VAL A 609 -42.74 1.10 24.36
N THR A 610 -43.57 2.04 24.79
CA THR A 610 -44.53 2.75 23.93
C THR A 610 -44.17 4.21 23.65
N ASN A 611 -43.29 4.83 24.44
CA ASN A 611 -42.93 6.25 24.29
C ASN A 611 -42.08 6.55 23.04
N LEU A 612 -41.46 5.53 22.43
CA LEU A 612 -40.79 5.61 21.13
C LEU A 612 -41.74 5.39 19.94
N LYS A 613 -43.03 5.11 20.17
CA LYS A 613 -44.00 4.87 19.09
C LYS A 613 -44.34 6.19 18.40
N GLY A 614 -43.73 6.40 17.24
CA GLY A 614 -44.04 7.53 16.35
C GLY A 614 -42.81 8.07 15.64
N SER A 615 -43.07 8.85 14.60
CA SER A 615 -42.04 9.52 13.79
C SER A 615 -41.22 10.51 14.64
N GLY A 616 -39.89 10.37 14.60
CA GLY A 616 -38.93 11.27 15.25
C GLY A 616 -38.98 11.30 16.78
N LYS A 617 -39.59 10.30 17.43
CA LYS A 617 -39.76 10.27 18.89
C LYS A 617 -38.47 9.87 19.59
N GLY A 618 -38.03 10.73 20.50
CA GLY A 618 -36.90 10.50 21.40
C GLY A 618 -37.34 9.94 22.75
N GLY A 619 -36.54 9.06 23.32
CA GLY A 619 -36.75 8.51 24.65
C GLY A 619 -35.44 8.52 25.43
N LEU A 620 -35.51 8.99 26.67
CA LEU A 620 -34.41 8.98 27.63
C LEU A 620 -34.66 7.88 28.66
N PHE A 621 -33.65 7.05 28.90
CA PHE A 621 -33.77 5.86 29.72
C PHE A 621 -32.64 5.85 30.77
N ALA A 622 -33.02 6.00 32.04
CA ALA A 622 -32.10 5.83 33.15
C ALA A 622 -31.81 4.33 33.39
N CYS A 623 -30.57 4.02 33.75
CA CYS A 623 -30.14 2.70 34.19
C CYS A 623 -29.30 2.82 35.47
N LYS A 624 -29.00 1.68 36.11
CA LYS A 624 -28.01 1.67 37.19
C LYS A 624 -26.65 2.02 36.58
N PRO A 625 -25.84 2.90 37.19
CA PRO A 625 -24.49 3.18 36.72
C PRO A 625 -23.74 1.88 36.45
N SER A 626 -23.34 1.68 35.20
CA SER A 626 -22.68 0.46 34.77
C SER A 626 -21.26 0.37 35.32
N GLU A 627 -20.69 -0.83 35.29
CA GLU A 627 -19.22 -0.98 35.30
C GLU A 627 -18.59 -0.29 34.08
N ARG A 628 -17.27 -0.35 34.01
CA ARG A 628 -16.48 0.35 32.99
C ARG A 628 -16.26 -0.55 31.77
N PHE A 629 -16.64 -0.05 30.60
CA PHE A 629 -16.61 -0.82 29.37
C PHE A 629 -15.95 -0.04 28.22
N LYS A 630 -15.16 -0.75 27.41
CA LYS A 630 -14.63 -0.25 26.12
C LYS A 630 -15.65 -0.34 24.99
N MET A 631 -16.73 -1.11 25.18
CA MET A 631 -17.76 -1.33 24.18
C MET A 631 -19.13 -1.32 24.83
N ILE A 632 -20.07 -0.61 24.22
CA ILE A 632 -21.49 -0.64 24.60
C ILE A 632 -22.29 -1.17 23.41
N ARG A 633 -23.12 -2.18 23.63
CA ARG A 633 -24.01 -2.76 22.62
C ARG A 633 -25.46 -2.47 22.98
N ILE A 634 -26.23 -1.98 22.02
CA ILE A 634 -27.69 -1.96 22.08
C ILE A 634 -28.20 -3.03 21.13
N LYS A 635 -28.95 -4.00 21.66
CA LYS A 635 -29.43 -5.18 20.94
C LYS A 635 -30.95 -5.28 21.03
N GLN A 636 -31.63 -5.28 19.89
CA GLN A 636 -33.06 -5.54 19.82
C GLN A 636 -33.30 -7.04 20.00
N ASN A 637 -33.75 -7.43 21.20
CA ASN A 637 -33.98 -8.82 21.61
C ASN A 637 -35.47 -9.21 21.62
N GLY A 638 -36.30 -8.49 20.87
CA GLY A 638 -37.71 -8.78 20.63
C GLY A 638 -38.17 -8.13 19.33
N GLU A 639 -39.46 -8.25 19.02
CA GLU A 639 -40.05 -7.60 17.84
C GLU A 639 -40.21 -6.09 18.06
N ASN A 640 -40.04 -5.32 16.98
CA ASN A 640 -40.43 -3.92 16.90
C ASN A 640 -41.97 -3.78 16.83
N ASN A 641 -42.50 -2.56 16.83
CA ASN A 641 -43.96 -2.34 16.84
C ASN A 641 -44.71 -2.83 15.58
N ALA A 642 -44.00 -3.30 14.55
CA ALA A 642 -44.56 -3.90 13.33
C ALA A 642 -44.53 -5.44 13.35
N GLY A 643 -44.06 -6.06 14.44
CA GLY A 643 -43.87 -7.52 14.51
C GLY A 643 -42.62 -8.02 13.77
N GLN A 644 -41.68 -7.11 13.46
CA GLN A 644 -40.44 -7.44 12.75
C GLN A 644 -39.23 -7.40 13.69
N HIS A 645 -38.12 -8.01 13.29
CA HIS A 645 -36.85 -8.00 14.01
C HIS A 645 -35.85 -6.95 13.48
N SER A 646 -36.20 -6.23 12.41
CA SER A 646 -35.40 -5.08 11.95
C SER A 646 -35.31 -4.01 13.02
N PHE A 647 -34.10 -3.57 13.32
CA PHE A 647 -33.80 -2.56 14.32
C PHE A 647 -33.52 -1.23 13.61
N MET A 648 -34.33 -0.21 13.91
CA MET A 648 -34.24 1.11 13.29
C MET A 648 -34.04 2.20 14.31
N LEU A 649 -33.02 3.02 14.10
CA LEU A 649 -32.67 4.14 14.97
C LEU A 649 -32.18 5.32 14.13
N SER A 650 -32.56 6.52 14.54
CA SER A 650 -32.03 7.76 13.98
C SER A 650 -30.84 8.23 14.80
N HIS A 651 -30.98 8.25 16.12
CA HIS A 651 -29.92 8.73 17.00
C HIS A 651 -29.79 7.93 18.28
N VAL A 652 -28.57 7.92 18.82
CA VAL A 652 -28.22 7.39 20.14
C VAL A 652 -27.29 8.37 20.84
N GLU A 653 -27.45 8.54 22.16
CA GLU A 653 -26.53 9.30 22.99
C GLU A 653 -26.38 8.65 24.37
N PHE A 654 -25.20 8.76 24.99
CA PHE A 654 -24.87 8.17 26.28
C PHE A 654 -24.48 9.23 27.32
N TYR A 655 -24.76 8.94 28.60
CA TYR A 655 -24.47 9.81 29.72
C TYR A 655 -23.88 9.01 30.90
N GLY A 656 -23.11 9.69 31.75
CA GLY A 656 -22.44 9.08 32.89
C GLY A 656 -20.99 9.53 33.04
N ARG A 657 -20.06 8.59 33.11
CA ARG A 657 -18.62 8.83 33.24
C ARG A 657 -17.82 8.34 32.04
N LEU A 658 -17.00 9.22 31.48
CA LEU A 658 -15.93 8.86 30.55
C LEU A 658 -14.62 8.74 31.30
N PHE A 659 -13.82 7.73 30.96
CA PHE A 659 -12.50 7.51 31.49
C PHE A 659 -11.53 7.39 30.32
N LEU A 660 -10.72 8.41 30.15
CA LEU A 660 -9.79 8.49 29.03
C LEU A 660 -8.56 7.64 29.37
N PHE A 661 -8.26 6.65 28.53
CA PHE A 661 -6.99 5.96 28.56
C PHE A 661 -5.98 6.86 27.83
N GLN A 662 -4.82 7.12 28.44
CA GLN A 662 -3.73 7.76 27.72
C GLN A 662 -2.62 6.75 27.48
#